data_AF-A0A1Q5JB44-F1
#
_entry.id   AF-A0A1Q5JB44-F1
#
_cell.length_a   1.000
_cell.length_b   1.000
_cell.length_c   1.000
_cell.angle_alpha   90.00
_cell.angle_beta   90.00
_cell.angle_gamma   90.00
#
_symmetry.space_group_name_H-M   'P 1'
#
loop_
_entity.id
_entity.type
_entity.pdbx_description
1 polymer ?
#
loop_
_entity_poly.entity_id
_entity_poly.type
_entity_poly.pdbx_seq_one_letter_code
_entity_poly.pdbx_strand_id
1 'polypeptide(L)'
;MPAGELEVSGQNGALQVSSAFGRWPACPAGQEPGTETLTAVLPAGHGDVAWHGSLHAHAPETVVEFYRGAIGFRHHDEPNSLRRPQVGALHAVMGHWASGLGEPGIVVMPTGTGKTETMLALLVAARPERLLVLVPSAALRDQIAGKFETLGILQQERIVTAGALRPCVGRLERGFRDPAEAERFARACNVVVTTPNILNRATPRVRAALLEQFSHLIVDEAHHAPAVTWASVIEDFSDRQVLLFTATPFREDGRRLPGRIVFRFPLREAQRDGYFRRITYRAILGLQDVDEELATHAVARLRGDLDAGFDHLLMARAGNIRAAEHIAAIYQRLAPELAPTLVHQNIGVARRKAAIDALKDRTCRVIVCVDMLGEGFDEPALKIAAMHEARKSLSPMVQFIGRFTRAAEGLGEATVFVAQEPHNGASPLRQLLREDADWNLLLRDLTDHPTVTAEENDAFDATFDGAPEEVAVSVLEPKMSAIAYRAASSDWTPEAALTLFHGNERVLDDTIALGGEDLPVAWFVVERRTPVRWGAPQALEQVVYELVVLYFDTTRQVLYIHGSEKSGGYKDLAEVVLGAGVELINGARTYRVLAGLDRLIPTNVGLKDSRAYFTRFTMHVGSDVSEGFDTAQEHKSQTHIAASGFDQGESVAICAAASGRFWSPTTAPSLKAWTEWCDRQGTKLLDSSINLGQVFDGFIIPEDLTERPPHVLLGVQWPWQVYTGARDRLTVTYDQRSYAITDVDFEVDDYSPTGPFLFSLTTKDWRVPYQASYEDQGLVYRPRDTDAVVASRGPNAQPKPLAEWLNTNKPDLFLEGDRLIDDNGKLINPNYERRPFDVALLTPLDWAGVDFTKESQRAERLVDSIQYYISAHLRATGSFDVLIDDDGAGEAADLVGLTVDGRHLDVTLVHCKYSKESAGKRVKDLYEVCGQAVRGAKWRRGPMRHLLAHLHDRAVKYTQRNNGISPYDVGDARKLFAIREQAHMLTPRFHTVIAQPGLQASQASNEQLLLLAGADKYVRDTTAGDFIVYCSR
;
A
#
# COMPACT_ATOMS: atom_id res chain seq x y z
N MET A 1 36.02 32.00 21.70
CA MET A 1 35.84 33.42 22.05
C MET A 1 34.38 33.78 21.85
N PRO A 2 33.76 34.53 22.77
CA PRO A 2 32.42 35.05 22.57
C PRO A 2 32.39 36.00 21.38
N ALA A 3 31.31 35.95 20.61
CA ALA A 3 31.08 36.76 19.42
C ALA A 3 29.67 37.35 19.47
N GLY A 4 29.46 38.48 18.80
CA GLY A 4 28.19 39.22 18.80
C GLY A 4 28.22 40.45 19.71
N GLU A 5 27.05 41.08 19.88
CA GLU A 5 26.88 42.23 20.77
C GLU A 5 27.03 41.81 22.23
N LEU A 6 27.79 42.62 22.99
CA LEU A 6 28.10 42.39 24.39
C LEU A 6 27.60 43.57 25.21
N GLU A 7 26.79 43.29 26.22
CA GLU A 7 26.34 44.29 27.18
C GLU A 7 27.36 44.41 28.32
N VAL A 8 27.86 45.63 28.53
CA VAL A 8 28.76 45.93 29.65
C VAL A 8 27.92 46.21 30.89
N SER A 9 28.25 45.55 32.00
CA SER A 9 27.67 45.82 33.32
C SER A 9 28.77 45.94 34.36
N GLY A 10 28.52 46.68 35.43
CA GLY A 10 29.47 46.85 36.53
C GLY A 10 28.77 46.83 37.87
N GLN A 11 29.27 46.00 38.80
CA GLN A 11 28.87 46.02 40.21
C GLN A 11 30.12 46.03 41.08
N ASN A 12 30.15 46.91 42.09
CA ASN A 12 31.25 47.03 43.07
C ASN A 12 32.67 47.14 42.47
N GLY A 13 32.81 47.84 41.34
CA GLY A 13 34.11 48.06 40.69
C GLY A 13 34.64 46.91 39.83
N ALA A 14 33.92 45.78 39.75
CA ALA A 14 34.21 44.72 38.79
C ALA A 14 33.37 44.90 37.52
N LEU A 15 34.04 45.08 36.38
CA LEU A 15 33.38 45.16 35.07
C LEU A 15 33.15 43.73 34.53
N GLN A 16 32.01 43.53 33.88
CA GLN A 16 31.65 42.30 33.20
C GLN A 16 31.00 42.59 31.86
N VAL A 17 31.19 41.69 30.91
CA VAL A 17 30.42 41.66 29.66
C VAL A 17 29.49 40.45 29.67
N SER A 18 28.30 40.62 29.14
CA SER A 18 27.33 39.53 29.00
C SER A 18 26.67 39.50 27.63
N SER A 19 26.31 38.31 27.20
CA SER A 19 25.42 38.08 26.06
C SER A 19 24.45 36.94 26.36
N ALA A 20 23.63 36.55 25.38
CA ALA A 20 22.82 35.33 25.47
C ALA A 20 23.67 34.07 25.72
N PHE A 21 24.98 34.12 25.44
CA PHE A 21 25.87 32.97 25.45
C PHE A 21 26.79 32.88 26.67
N GLY A 22 26.65 33.79 27.64
CA GLY A 22 27.45 33.76 28.86
C GLY A 22 27.75 35.13 29.45
N ARG A 23 28.57 35.10 30.50
CA ARG A 23 29.08 36.27 31.20
C ARG A 23 30.57 36.09 31.42
N TRP A 24 31.33 37.16 31.19
CA TRP A 24 32.78 37.15 31.31
C TRP A 24 33.25 38.39 32.09
N PRO A 25 34.34 38.26 32.87
CA PRO A 25 34.99 39.42 33.46
C PRO A 25 35.48 40.37 32.35
N ALA A 26 35.52 41.66 32.65
CA ALA A 26 36.00 42.67 31.74
C ALA A 26 36.95 43.66 32.46
N CYS A 27 37.87 44.27 31.71
CA CYS A 27 38.72 45.35 32.19
C CYS A 27 38.81 46.46 31.13
N PRO A 28 39.08 47.73 31.53
CA PRO A 28 39.31 48.81 30.58
C PRO A 28 40.64 48.65 29.82
N ALA A 29 40.70 49.18 28.61
CA ALA A 29 41.94 49.28 27.84
C ALA A 29 43.04 50.00 28.65
N GLY A 30 44.20 49.33 28.82
CA GLY A 30 45.35 49.83 29.59
C GLY A 30 45.58 49.14 30.94
N GLN A 31 44.65 48.29 31.39
CA GLN A 31 44.83 47.43 32.57
C GLN A 31 45.14 46.00 32.11
N GLU A 32 46.26 45.41 32.53
CA GLU A 32 46.60 44.02 32.18
C GLU A 32 45.66 43.03 32.88
N PRO A 33 44.81 42.29 32.14
CA PRO A 33 43.98 41.25 32.73
C PRO A 33 44.82 40.03 33.11
N GLY A 34 44.36 39.25 34.09
CA GLY A 34 45.00 37.99 34.46
C GLY A 34 44.99 36.98 33.29
N THR A 35 45.96 36.06 33.26
CA THR A 35 46.13 35.09 32.16
C THR A 35 45.27 33.83 32.30
N GLU A 36 44.71 33.57 33.49
CA GLU A 36 44.00 32.32 33.78
C GLU A 36 42.56 32.29 33.25
N THR A 37 41.83 33.40 33.36
CA THR A 37 40.41 33.50 32.98
C THR A 37 40.25 34.39 31.75
N LEU A 38 39.42 33.93 30.81
CA LEU A 38 39.13 34.69 29.61
C LEU A 38 38.40 35.99 29.96
N THR A 39 39.07 37.12 29.74
CA THR A 39 38.65 38.46 30.15
C THR A 39 38.52 39.37 28.93
N ALA A 40 37.43 40.13 28.87
CA ALA A 40 37.17 41.12 27.83
C ALA A 40 37.90 42.43 28.11
N VAL A 41 38.70 42.90 27.18
CA VAL A 41 39.36 44.21 27.23
C VAL A 41 38.48 45.21 26.48
N LEU A 42 37.87 46.11 27.24
CA LEU A 42 36.89 47.09 26.76
C LEU A 42 37.60 48.31 26.17
N PRO A 43 37.19 48.79 24.98
CA PRO A 43 37.65 50.07 24.46
C PRO A 43 37.17 51.24 25.33
N ALA A 44 37.81 52.41 25.22
CA ALA A 44 37.46 53.61 25.98
C ALA A 44 36.07 54.22 25.61
N GLY A 45 35.33 53.62 24.68
CA GLY A 45 34.01 54.02 24.19
C GLY A 45 33.32 52.84 23.50
N HIS A 46 32.38 53.09 22.57
CA HIS A 46 31.84 52.03 21.73
C HIS A 46 32.89 51.55 20.71
N GLY A 47 33.11 50.24 20.62
CA GLY A 47 34.06 49.65 19.69
C GLY A 47 34.27 48.16 19.91
N ASP A 48 35.20 47.57 19.17
CA ASP A 48 35.50 46.15 19.23
C ASP A 48 36.15 45.75 20.55
N VAL A 49 35.69 44.62 21.11
CA VAL A 49 36.21 44.04 22.35
C VAL A 49 37.33 43.05 22.03
N ALA A 50 38.50 43.26 22.63
CA ALA A 50 39.59 42.29 22.58
C ALA A 50 39.46 41.30 23.74
N TRP A 51 40.01 40.09 23.58
CA TRP A 51 39.90 39.04 24.58
C TRP A 51 41.30 38.55 24.98
N HIS A 52 41.55 38.44 26.28
CA HIS A 52 42.83 38.00 26.83
C HIS A 52 42.62 36.94 27.92
N GLY A 53 43.52 35.96 28.03
CA GLY A 53 43.43 34.86 28.99
C GLY A 53 43.47 33.47 28.32
N SER A 54 43.23 32.44 29.13
CA SER A 54 43.32 31.03 28.67
C SER A 54 42.27 30.70 27.60
N LEU A 55 42.74 30.05 26.52
CA LEU A 55 41.90 29.47 25.46
C LEU A 55 41.74 27.95 25.60
N HIS A 56 42.18 27.38 26.72
CA HIS A 56 42.03 25.95 26.96
C HIS A 56 40.56 25.57 27.07
N ALA A 57 40.17 24.51 26.36
CA ALA A 57 38.83 23.96 26.46
C ALA A 57 38.60 23.37 27.86
N HIS A 58 37.37 23.49 28.36
CA HIS A 58 36.96 22.77 29.56
C HIS A 58 36.95 21.26 29.30
N ALA A 59 37.25 20.48 30.34
CA ALA A 59 37.13 19.02 30.26
C ALA A 59 35.65 18.63 30.02
N PRO A 60 35.36 17.57 29.23
CA PRO A 60 33.99 17.13 28.95
C PRO A 60 33.15 16.93 30.22
N GLU A 61 33.72 16.39 31.28
CA GLU A 61 33.05 16.15 32.57
C GLU A 61 32.60 17.46 33.22
N THR A 62 33.44 18.50 33.13
CA THR A 62 33.09 19.85 33.61
C THR A 62 31.92 20.43 32.83
N VAL A 63 31.87 20.22 31.51
CA VAL A 63 30.73 20.69 30.70
C VAL A 63 29.43 20.02 31.13
N VAL A 64 29.44 18.69 31.34
CA VAL A 64 28.25 17.94 31.77
C VAL A 64 27.75 18.36 33.14
N GLU A 65 28.65 18.68 34.08
CA GLU A 65 28.28 19.22 35.40
C GLU A 65 27.50 20.54 35.28
N PHE A 66 27.92 21.42 34.37
CA PHE A 66 27.28 22.72 34.12
C PHE A 66 25.89 22.61 33.46
N TYR A 67 25.48 21.42 33.00
CA TYR A 67 24.12 21.19 32.52
C TYR A 67 23.11 20.96 33.65
N ARG A 68 23.55 20.74 34.89
CA ARG A 68 22.66 20.53 36.04
C ARG A 68 21.78 21.77 36.27
N GLY A 69 20.48 21.63 36.03
CA GLY A 69 19.52 22.73 36.16
C GLY A 69 19.62 23.79 35.07
N ALA A 70 20.42 23.53 34.01
CA ALA A 70 20.61 24.48 32.93
C ALA A 70 19.43 24.54 31.95
N ILE A 71 18.56 23.53 31.94
CA ILE A 71 17.34 23.49 31.15
C ILE A 71 16.15 23.23 32.08
N GLY A 72 15.07 23.98 31.90
CA GLY A 72 13.85 23.87 32.71
C GLY A 72 12.68 23.29 31.93
N PHE A 73 11.85 22.48 32.60
CA PHE A 73 10.62 21.92 32.04
C PHE A 73 9.46 22.90 32.22
N ARG A 74 9.45 23.96 31.41
CA ARG A 74 8.37 24.96 31.36
C ARG A 74 7.25 24.50 30.44
N HIS A 75 6.03 25.02 30.65
CA HIS A 75 4.96 24.85 29.68
C HIS A 75 5.34 25.51 28.35
N HIS A 76 4.95 24.93 27.22
CA HIS A 76 5.37 25.36 25.87
C HIS A 76 4.86 26.75 25.46
N ASP A 77 3.90 27.31 26.19
CA ASP A 77 3.36 28.65 25.99
C ASP A 77 4.10 29.72 26.79
N GLU A 78 5.03 29.34 27.67
CA GLU A 78 5.82 30.26 28.47
C GLU A 78 7.07 30.75 27.70
N PRO A 79 7.57 31.96 27.98
CA PRO A 79 8.86 32.41 27.47
C PRO A 79 10.00 31.48 27.89
N ASN A 80 11.04 31.39 27.04
CA ASN A 80 12.21 30.54 27.26
C ASN A 80 11.85 29.05 27.43
N SER A 81 10.83 28.57 26.73
CA SER A 81 10.38 27.18 26.74
C SER A 81 10.66 26.47 25.41
N LEU A 82 10.69 25.14 25.46
CA LEU A 82 10.72 24.29 24.27
C LEU A 82 9.32 24.26 23.63
N ARG A 83 9.26 24.06 22.32
CA ARG A 83 7.98 23.89 21.60
C ARG A 83 7.27 22.63 22.08
N ARG A 84 5.94 22.59 21.96
CA ARG A 84 5.09 21.45 22.31
C ARG A 84 5.65 20.07 21.85
N PRO A 85 6.04 19.86 20.58
CA PRO A 85 6.64 18.59 20.15
C PRO A 85 7.98 18.27 20.83
N GLN A 86 8.79 19.29 21.13
CA GLN A 86 10.10 19.12 21.75
C GLN A 86 9.97 18.77 23.23
N VAL A 87 9.06 19.43 23.96
CA VAL A 87 8.74 19.12 25.36
C VAL A 87 8.17 17.70 25.48
N GLY A 88 7.22 17.33 24.61
CA GLY A 88 6.62 16.00 24.60
C GLY A 88 7.65 14.91 24.33
N ALA A 89 8.49 15.08 23.30
CA ALA A 89 9.56 14.15 22.99
C ALA A 89 10.56 14.02 24.15
N LEU A 90 10.96 15.14 24.76
CA LEU A 90 11.90 15.15 25.88
C LEU A 90 11.38 14.33 27.07
N HIS A 91 10.13 14.53 27.49
CA HIS A 91 9.53 13.78 28.59
C HIS A 91 9.38 12.29 28.26
N ALA A 92 8.92 11.96 27.05
CA ALA A 92 8.73 10.57 26.64
C ALA A 92 10.06 9.80 26.59
N VAL A 93 11.11 10.42 26.05
CA VAL A 93 12.45 9.82 26.00
C VAL A 93 13.05 9.65 27.39
N MET A 94 12.92 10.65 28.26
CA MET A 94 13.39 10.54 29.64
C MET A 94 12.66 9.45 30.42
N GLY A 95 11.34 9.30 30.21
CA GLY A 95 10.55 8.21 30.78
C GLY A 95 11.00 6.84 30.27
N HIS A 96 11.22 6.72 28.96
CA HIS A 96 11.74 5.49 28.33
C HIS A 96 13.10 5.09 28.91
N TRP A 97 14.07 6.00 28.94
CA TRP A 97 15.40 5.74 29.49
C TRP A 97 15.39 5.44 30.99
N ALA A 98 14.47 6.05 31.76
CA ALA A 98 14.30 5.75 33.18
C ALA A 98 13.61 4.40 33.45
N SER A 99 12.86 3.84 32.49
CA SER A 99 12.15 2.57 32.64
C SER A 99 13.06 1.34 32.72
N GLY A 100 14.31 1.45 32.26
CA GLY A 100 15.25 0.33 32.17
C GLY A 100 15.02 -0.61 30.98
N LEU A 101 14.09 -0.29 30.07
CA LEU A 101 13.92 -1.03 28.82
C LEU A 101 15.20 -0.91 27.96
N GLY A 102 15.74 -2.04 27.51
CA GLY A 102 16.96 -2.10 26.70
C GLY A 102 16.75 -1.90 25.20
N GLU A 103 15.49 -1.88 24.73
CA GLU A 103 15.18 -1.70 23.31
C GLU A 103 15.39 -0.24 22.84
N PRO A 104 15.81 -0.03 21.57
CA PRO A 104 15.92 1.30 20.99
C PRO A 104 14.60 2.07 21.03
N GLY A 105 14.64 3.35 21.40
CA GLY A 105 13.47 4.23 21.33
C GLY A 105 13.36 4.92 19.97
N ILE A 106 12.15 5.10 19.45
CA ILE A 106 11.88 5.79 18.17
C ILE A 106 11.07 7.06 18.44
N VAL A 107 11.60 8.19 17.98
CA VAL A 107 10.96 9.51 18.03
C VAL A 107 10.56 9.93 16.62
N VAL A 108 9.25 9.95 16.39
CA VAL A 108 8.66 10.36 15.12
C VAL A 108 8.24 11.82 15.20
N MET A 109 9.01 12.67 14.53
CA MET A 109 8.78 14.11 14.49
C MET A 109 8.85 14.62 13.04
N PRO A 110 7.80 15.29 12.53
CA PRO A 110 7.82 15.91 11.21
C PRO A 110 9.01 16.85 11.02
N THR A 111 9.44 17.05 9.78
CA THR A 111 10.49 18.03 9.47
C THR A 111 10.09 19.44 9.96
N GLY A 112 11.04 20.27 10.40
CA GLY A 112 10.71 21.64 10.85
C GLY A 112 10.10 21.79 12.26
N THR A 113 9.69 20.70 12.94
CA THR A 113 9.25 20.75 14.35
C THR A 113 10.41 20.83 15.36
N GLY A 114 11.65 20.79 14.86
CA GLY A 114 12.86 21.01 15.65
C GLY A 114 13.50 19.73 16.22
N LYS A 115 13.62 18.67 15.41
CA LYS A 115 14.30 17.41 15.78
C LYS A 115 15.72 17.64 16.33
N THR A 116 16.51 18.45 15.64
CA THR A 116 17.89 18.74 16.08
C THR A 116 17.88 19.46 17.42
N GLU A 117 17.00 20.45 17.61
CA GLU A 117 16.84 21.14 18.88
C GLU A 117 16.40 20.19 20.01
N THR A 118 15.57 19.19 19.71
CA THR A 118 15.26 18.11 20.67
C THR A 118 16.51 17.31 21.06
N MET A 119 17.40 16.98 20.11
CA MET A 119 18.67 16.29 20.41
C MET A 119 19.59 17.14 21.30
N LEU A 120 19.65 18.45 21.06
CA LEU A 120 20.38 19.39 21.92
C LEU A 120 19.77 19.46 23.32
N ALA A 121 18.44 19.50 23.41
CA ALA A 121 17.73 19.50 24.70
C ALA A 121 18.01 18.21 25.48
N LEU A 122 18.03 17.05 24.80
CA LEU A 122 18.37 15.75 25.39
C LEU A 122 19.81 15.72 25.93
N LEU A 123 20.78 16.27 25.20
CA LEU A 123 22.16 16.38 25.70
C LEU A 123 22.22 17.11 27.04
N VAL A 124 21.50 18.23 27.17
CA VAL A 124 21.52 19.05 28.39
C VAL A 124 20.68 18.43 29.51
N ALA A 125 19.51 17.86 29.19
CA ALA A 125 18.59 17.31 30.19
C ALA A 125 19.04 15.94 30.71
N ALA A 126 19.36 15.00 29.82
CA ALA A 126 19.74 13.64 30.17
C ALA A 126 21.21 13.53 30.61
N ARG A 127 22.06 14.49 30.21
CA ARG A 127 23.47 14.58 30.61
C ARG A 127 24.24 13.27 30.38
N PRO A 128 24.23 12.73 29.13
CA PRO A 128 24.99 11.53 28.81
C PRO A 128 26.48 11.78 29.04
N GLU A 129 27.22 10.75 29.46
CA GLU A 129 28.67 10.86 29.66
C GLU A 129 29.35 11.26 28.34
N ARG A 130 28.99 10.55 27.26
CA ARG A 130 29.41 10.80 25.88
C ARG A 130 28.34 10.35 24.90
N LEU A 131 28.04 11.19 23.91
CA LEU A 131 27.00 10.99 22.92
C LEU A 131 27.59 10.81 21.51
N LEU A 132 27.21 9.73 20.83
CA LEU A 132 27.47 9.55 19.40
C LEU A 132 26.21 9.93 18.60
N VAL A 133 26.38 10.76 17.57
CA VAL A 133 25.30 11.13 16.64
C VAL A 133 25.63 10.61 15.24
N LEU A 134 24.77 9.74 14.72
CA LEU A 134 24.90 9.10 13.42
C LEU A 134 24.00 9.80 12.40
N VAL A 135 24.58 10.21 11.27
CA VAL A 135 23.89 10.97 10.21
C VAL A 135 24.23 10.42 8.82
N PRO A 136 23.38 10.62 7.79
CA PRO A 136 23.56 9.99 6.48
C PRO A 136 24.66 10.64 5.62
N SER A 137 24.94 11.94 5.81
CA SER A 137 25.82 12.70 4.91
C SER A 137 26.84 13.58 5.65
N ALA A 138 27.95 13.88 4.98
CA ALA A 138 28.97 14.80 5.51
C ALA A 138 28.42 16.22 5.72
N ALA A 139 27.52 16.69 4.83
CA ALA A 139 26.88 17.98 4.97
C ALA A 139 26.01 18.04 6.25
N LEU A 140 25.21 17.00 6.51
CA LEU A 140 24.40 16.95 7.73
C LEU A 140 25.26 16.82 8.99
N ARG A 141 26.38 16.08 8.91
CA ARG A 141 27.37 16.00 10.01
C ARG A 141 27.86 17.39 10.39
N ASP A 142 28.28 18.18 9.41
CA ASP A 142 28.85 19.50 9.67
C ASP A 142 27.79 20.49 10.18
N GLN A 143 26.56 20.37 9.69
CA GLN A 143 25.42 21.17 10.15
C GLN A 143 25.04 20.86 11.61
N ILE A 144 24.86 19.57 11.94
CA ILE A 144 24.45 19.14 13.28
C ILE A 144 25.56 19.39 14.29
N ALA A 145 26.83 19.13 13.93
CA ALA A 145 27.97 19.45 14.78
C ALA A 145 28.02 20.95 15.12
N GLY A 146 27.81 21.84 14.13
CA GLY A 146 27.76 23.28 14.37
C GLY A 146 26.63 23.73 15.31
N LYS A 147 25.47 23.04 15.28
CA LYS A 147 24.39 23.29 16.24
C LYS A 147 24.78 22.88 17.66
N PHE A 148 25.39 21.70 17.84
CA PHE A 148 25.88 21.28 19.16
C PHE A 148 26.95 22.24 19.71
N GLU A 149 27.91 22.67 18.88
CA GLU A 149 29.00 23.59 19.28
C GLU A 149 28.49 24.91 19.89
N THR A 150 27.30 25.34 19.49
CA THR A 150 26.71 26.62 19.92
C THR A 150 25.52 26.47 20.88
N LEU A 151 25.04 25.24 21.08
CA LEU A 151 23.71 24.93 21.63
C LEU A 151 22.55 25.64 20.89
N GLY A 152 22.81 26.15 19.68
CA GLY A 152 21.84 26.76 18.77
C GLY A 152 20.84 27.72 19.43
N ILE A 153 19.58 27.59 19.02
CA ILE A 153 18.47 28.44 19.47
C ILE A 153 18.18 28.25 20.98
N LEU A 154 18.55 27.11 21.57
CA LEU A 154 18.26 26.84 22.98
C LEU A 154 18.98 27.83 23.89
N GLN A 155 20.24 28.16 23.59
CA GLN A 155 20.99 29.14 24.37
C GLN A 155 20.65 30.58 23.94
N GLN A 156 20.38 30.82 22.65
CA GLN A 156 19.98 32.14 22.13
C GLN A 156 18.69 32.64 22.80
N GLU A 157 17.67 31.78 22.87
CA GLU A 157 16.36 32.07 23.46
C GLU A 157 16.32 31.77 24.97
N ARG A 158 17.48 31.55 25.60
CA ARG A 158 17.61 31.30 27.06
C ARG A 158 16.79 30.11 27.58
N ILE A 159 16.40 29.17 26.71
CA ILE A 159 15.81 27.87 27.07
C ILE A 159 16.84 27.07 27.87
N VAL A 160 18.09 27.12 27.42
CA VAL A 160 19.27 26.73 28.19
C VAL A 160 19.88 28.00 28.79
N THR A 161 20.19 27.96 30.08
CA THR A 161 20.76 29.11 30.79
C THR A 161 22.05 29.61 30.14
N ALA A 162 22.27 30.92 30.13
CA ALA A 162 23.46 31.53 29.55
C ALA A 162 24.77 31.04 30.21
N GLY A 163 24.70 30.60 31.48
CA GLY A 163 25.85 30.07 32.22
C GLY A 163 26.24 28.63 31.86
N ALA A 164 25.43 27.92 31.06
CA ALA A 164 25.78 26.57 30.62
C ALA A 164 26.98 26.60 29.67
N LEU A 165 27.97 25.74 29.95
CA LEU A 165 29.10 25.54 29.06
C LEU A 165 28.65 24.85 27.77
N ARG A 166 29.33 25.13 26.66
CA ARG A 166 29.08 24.48 25.37
C ARG A 166 29.85 23.18 25.27
N PRO A 167 29.32 22.15 24.56
CA PRO A 167 29.98 20.86 24.45
C PRO A 167 31.25 20.92 23.59
N CYS A 168 32.24 20.11 23.95
CA CYS A 168 33.32 19.76 23.04
C CYS A 168 32.78 18.80 21.98
N VAL A 169 32.75 19.23 20.71
CA VAL A 169 32.16 18.47 19.60
C VAL A 169 33.23 17.93 18.67
N GLY A 170 33.26 16.61 18.48
CA GLY A 170 34.11 15.94 17.51
C GLY A 170 33.40 15.76 16.16
N ARG A 171 33.99 16.30 15.09
CA ARG A 171 33.55 16.06 13.71
C ARG A 171 34.38 14.93 13.11
N LEU A 172 33.81 13.73 12.96
CA LEU A 172 34.56 12.61 12.40
C LEU A 172 34.55 12.69 10.86
N GLU A 173 35.66 13.14 10.29
CA GLU A 173 35.82 13.30 8.83
C GLU A 173 36.44 12.09 8.15
N ARG A 174 37.24 11.33 8.90
CA ARG A 174 37.99 10.17 8.44
C ARG A 174 38.14 9.17 9.58
N GLY A 175 38.33 7.89 9.22
CA GLY A 175 38.59 6.85 10.21
C GLY A 175 40.01 6.96 10.79
N PHE A 176 40.17 6.50 12.02
CA PHE A 176 41.46 6.35 12.68
C PHE A 176 42.18 5.08 12.20
N ARG A 177 43.51 5.06 12.36
CA ARG A 177 44.33 3.86 12.12
C ARG A 177 44.79 3.20 13.42
N ASP A 178 44.97 4.00 14.46
CA ASP A 178 45.42 3.57 15.79
C ASP A 178 44.25 3.61 16.80
N PRO A 179 43.95 2.50 17.49
CA PRO A 179 42.93 2.47 18.55
C PRO A 179 43.16 3.49 19.66
N ALA A 180 44.41 3.74 20.06
CA ALA A 180 44.70 4.68 21.16
C ALA A 180 44.43 6.14 20.76
N GLU A 181 44.64 6.48 19.49
CA GLU A 181 44.27 7.79 18.94
C GLU A 181 42.75 7.98 18.92
N ALA A 182 42.00 6.95 18.54
CA ALA A 182 40.54 6.98 18.50
C ALA A 182 39.95 7.17 19.91
N GLU A 183 40.48 6.45 20.90
CA GLU A 183 40.07 6.59 22.30
C GLU A 183 40.35 8.00 22.83
N ARG A 184 41.57 8.52 22.63
CA ARG A 184 41.96 9.87 23.08
C ARG A 184 41.08 10.95 22.44
N PHE A 185 40.74 10.80 21.16
CA PHE A 185 39.83 11.71 20.48
C PHE A 185 38.43 11.70 21.11
N ALA A 186 37.86 10.51 21.32
CA ALA A 186 36.53 10.39 21.93
C ALA A 186 36.49 10.92 23.36
N ARG A 187 37.53 10.67 24.17
CA ARG A 187 37.64 11.20 25.55
C ARG A 187 37.75 12.72 25.63
N ALA A 188 38.17 13.38 24.56
CA ALA A 188 38.22 14.85 24.50
C ALA A 188 36.87 15.50 24.13
N CYS A 189 35.85 14.70 23.81
CA CYS A 189 34.56 15.18 23.29
C CYS A 189 33.41 14.86 24.25
N ASN A 190 32.40 15.73 24.31
CA ASN A 190 31.08 15.40 24.85
C ASN A 190 30.20 14.72 23.80
N VAL A 191 30.30 15.19 22.55
CA VAL A 191 29.50 14.73 21.42
C VAL A 191 30.40 14.45 20.23
N VAL A 192 30.19 13.34 19.53
CA VAL A 192 30.83 13.10 18.23
C VAL A 192 29.76 12.90 17.17
N VAL A 193 29.89 13.58 16.04
CA VAL A 193 28.97 13.45 14.89
C VAL A 193 29.71 12.75 13.74
N THR A 194 29.13 11.69 13.19
CA THR A 194 29.76 10.86 12.15
C THR A 194 28.76 10.25 11.17
N THR A 195 29.28 9.62 10.12
CA THR A 195 28.50 8.83 9.16
C THR A 195 28.78 7.34 9.32
N PRO A 196 27.82 6.45 9.01
CA PRO A 196 28.01 5.00 9.11
C PRO A 196 29.17 4.49 8.26
N ASN A 197 29.39 5.10 7.09
CA ASN A 197 30.46 4.72 6.18
C ASN A 197 31.86 4.91 6.77
N ILE A 198 32.07 5.90 7.65
CA ILE A 198 33.37 6.12 8.28
C ILE A 198 33.64 5.04 9.33
N LEU A 199 32.64 4.69 10.14
CA LEU A 199 32.74 3.67 11.18
C LEU A 199 32.93 2.27 10.57
N ASN A 200 32.18 1.94 9.52
CA ASN A 200 32.27 0.63 8.86
C ASN A 200 33.58 0.41 8.08
N ARG A 201 34.33 1.47 7.77
CA ARG A 201 35.67 1.37 7.16
C ARG A 201 36.79 1.21 8.19
N ALA A 202 36.51 1.44 9.48
CA ALA A 202 37.48 1.23 10.53
C ALA A 202 37.73 -0.27 10.74
N THR A 203 38.94 -0.63 11.14
CA THR A 203 39.21 -2.02 11.55
C THR A 203 38.42 -2.34 12.82
N PRO A 204 38.05 -3.62 13.07
CA PRO A 204 37.25 -4.00 14.24
C PRO A 204 37.83 -3.47 15.56
N ARG A 205 39.17 -3.51 15.71
CA ARG A 205 39.86 -3.01 16.91
C ARG A 205 39.73 -1.49 17.09
N VAL A 206 39.82 -0.72 16.01
CA VAL A 206 39.66 0.75 16.06
C VAL A 206 38.20 1.11 16.30
N ARG A 207 37.27 0.40 15.66
CA ARG A 207 35.82 0.58 15.85
C ARG A 207 35.42 0.34 17.30
N ALA A 208 35.83 -0.78 17.90
CA ALA A 208 35.56 -1.09 19.30
C ALA A 208 36.13 -0.01 20.23
N ALA A 209 37.43 0.31 20.10
CA ALA A 209 38.10 1.32 20.94
C ALA A 209 37.45 2.71 20.84
N LEU A 210 36.87 3.06 19.69
CA LEU A 210 36.11 4.29 19.52
C LEU A 210 34.71 4.18 20.15
N LEU A 211 33.94 3.14 19.81
CA LEU A 211 32.53 3.03 20.16
C LEU A 211 32.29 2.73 21.65
N GLU A 212 33.19 2.00 22.32
CA GLU A 212 33.13 1.75 23.77
C GLU A 212 33.18 3.02 24.61
N GLN A 213 33.65 4.14 24.04
CA GLN A 213 33.74 5.43 24.71
C GLN A 213 32.39 6.18 24.80
N PHE A 214 31.33 5.67 24.17
CA PHE A 214 30.04 6.34 24.10
C PHE A 214 28.98 5.61 24.91
N SER A 215 28.28 6.38 25.75
CA SER A 215 27.18 5.91 26.60
C SER A 215 25.83 5.88 25.87
N HIS A 216 25.66 6.73 24.86
CA HIS A 216 24.40 6.93 24.14
C HIS A 216 24.64 7.06 22.65
N LEU A 217 23.69 6.54 21.86
CA LEU A 217 23.63 6.70 20.40
C LEU A 217 22.34 7.41 20.01
N ILE A 218 22.46 8.50 19.25
CA ILE A 218 21.36 9.12 18.55
C ILE A 218 21.56 8.90 17.05
N VAL A 219 20.52 8.41 16.38
CA VAL A 219 20.49 8.20 14.94
C VAL A 219 19.51 9.20 14.33
N ASP A 220 20.01 10.15 13.53
CA ASP A 220 19.13 11.03 12.75
C ASP A 220 18.84 10.40 11.39
N GLU A 221 17.67 10.72 10.83
CA GLU A 221 17.13 10.09 9.62
C GLU A 221 17.11 8.56 9.72
N ALA A 222 16.62 8.05 10.86
CA ALA A 222 16.61 6.63 11.20
C ALA A 222 15.78 5.75 10.25
N HIS A 223 15.08 6.31 9.26
CA HIS A 223 14.51 5.53 8.15
C HIS A 223 15.58 4.71 7.38
N HIS A 224 16.86 5.08 7.50
CA HIS A 224 18.00 4.31 6.99
C HIS A 224 18.45 3.16 7.90
N ALA A 225 17.98 3.09 9.16
CA ALA A 225 18.45 2.16 10.19
C ALA A 225 18.46 0.66 9.78
N PRO A 226 17.49 0.14 9.01
CA PRO A 226 17.51 -1.27 8.59
C PRO A 226 18.59 -1.62 7.54
N ALA A 227 19.26 -0.64 6.95
CA ALA A 227 20.36 -0.92 6.05
C ALA A 227 21.54 -1.51 6.83
N VAL A 228 22.20 -2.53 6.28
CA VAL A 228 23.32 -3.27 6.93
C VAL A 228 24.38 -2.34 7.53
N THR A 229 24.69 -1.23 6.85
CA THR A 229 25.67 -0.25 7.30
C THR A 229 25.24 0.52 8.55
N TRP A 230 23.93 0.71 8.77
CA TRP A 230 23.39 1.37 9.96
C TRP A 230 23.09 0.37 11.07
N ALA A 231 22.45 -0.75 10.71
CA ALA A 231 22.09 -1.82 11.64
C ALA A 231 23.32 -2.30 12.42
N SER A 232 24.44 -2.54 11.74
CA SER A 232 25.68 -2.96 12.42
C SER A 232 26.20 -1.94 13.44
N VAL A 233 26.01 -0.64 13.22
CA VAL A 233 26.41 0.39 14.21
C VAL A 233 25.42 0.46 15.36
N ILE A 234 24.14 0.23 15.10
CA ILE A 234 23.10 0.19 16.15
C ILE A 234 23.29 -1.04 17.05
N GLU A 235 23.60 -2.19 16.46
CA GLU A 235 23.88 -3.45 17.17
C GLU A 235 25.08 -3.32 18.13
N ASP A 236 26.11 -2.55 17.75
CA ASP A 236 27.24 -2.26 18.64
C ASP A 236 26.80 -1.58 19.96
N PHE A 237 25.62 -0.95 20.00
CA PHE A 237 25.05 -0.26 21.16
C PHE A 237 23.87 -1.03 21.80
N SER A 238 23.72 -2.33 21.53
CA SER A 238 22.63 -3.16 22.08
C SER A 238 22.56 -3.19 23.62
N ASP A 239 23.68 -2.92 24.30
CA ASP A 239 23.79 -2.84 25.76
C ASP A 239 23.63 -1.40 26.31
N ARG A 240 23.32 -0.43 25.44
CA ARG A 240 23.37 1.00 25.73
C ARG A 240 22.15 1.74 25.19
N GLN A 241 21.98 2.99 25.61
CA GLN A 241 20.81 3.78 25.26
C GLN A 241 20.85 4.23 23.79
N VAL A 242 19.90 3.75 22.99
CA VAL A 242 19.77 4.09 21.56
C VAL A 242 18.46 4.84 21.30
N LEU A 243 18.55 5.92 20.53
CA LEU A 243 17.40 6.72 20.12
C LEU A 243 17.41 7.02 18.62
N LEU A 244 16.31 6.70 17.97
CA LEU A 244 16.11 6.80 16.52
C LEU A 244 15.16 7.96 16.20
N PHE A 245 15.66 9.01 15.56
CA PHE A 245 14.83 10.12 15.09
C PHE A 245 14.47 9.94 13.62
N THR A 246 13.19 10.06 13.30
CA THR A 246 12.72 10.07 11.92
C THR A 246 11.50 10.96 11.76
N ALA A 247 11.29 11.47 10.54
CA ALA A 247 10.00 12.06 10.17
C ALA A 247 9.01 11.01 9.65
N THR A 248 9.50 9.82 9.31
CA THR A 248 8.79 8.81 8.52
C THR A 248 9.16 7.42 9.03
N PRO A 249 8.30 6.77 9.84
CA PRO A 249 8.61 5.47 10.44
C PRO A 249 8.42 4.28 9.49
N PHE A 250 7.72 4.47 8.35
CA PHE A 250 7.38 3.41 7.40
C PHE A 250 8.22 3.50 6.10
N ARG A 251 8.66 2.34 5.58
CA ARG A 251 9.46 2.16 4.35
C ARG A 251 8.63 1.59 3.18
N GLU A 252 9.14 1.73 1.96
CA GLU A 252 8.56 1.15 0.73
C GLU A 252 8.56 -0.39 0.69
N ASP A 253 9.46 -1.03 1.43
CA ASP A 253 9.62 -2.50 1.47
C ASP A 253 8.81 -3.16 2.60
N GLY A 254 7.97 -2.39 3.30
CA GLY A 254 7.14 -2.88 4.41
C GLY A 254 7.92 -3.22 5.70
N ARG A 255 9.25 -3.03 5.72
CA ARG A 255 10.07 -3.35 6.89
C ARG A 255 9.98 -2.27 7.96
N ARG A 256 9.77 -2.69 9.21
CA ARG A 256 9.68 -1.82 10.39
C ARG A 256 11.07 -1.32 10.82
N LEU A 257 11.09 -0.18 11.53
CA LEU A 257 12.30 0.31 12.20
C LEU A 257 12.58 -0.52 13.46
N PRO A 258 13.85 -0.76 13.81
CA PRO A 258 14.19 -1.50 15.02
C PRO A 258 13.89 -0.66 16.26
N GLY A 259 13.05 -1.17 17.17
CA GLY A 259 12.74 -0.53 18.45
C GLY A 259 11.28 -0.06 18.59
N ARG A 260 10.99 0.58 19.73
CA ARG A 260 9.66 1.00 20.14
C ARG A 260 9.41 2.48 19.83
N ILE A 261 8.25 2.82 19.29
CA ILE A 261 7.83 4.23 19.16
C ILE A 261 7.54 4.80 20.55
N VAL A 262 8.46 5.62 21.07
CA VAL A 262 8.34 6.26 22.38
C VAL A 262 7.61 7.60 22.30
N PHE A 263 7.69 8.28 21.16
CA PHE A 263 6.97 9.53 20.92
C PHE A 263 6.64 9.72 19.45
N ARG A 264 5.41 10.14 19.17
CA ARG A 264 4.95 10.56 17.83
C ARG A 264 4.28 11.91 17.95
N PHE A 265 4.75 12.87 17.15
CA PHE A 265 4.05 14.14 16.94
C PHE A 265 3.37 14.13 15.58
N PRO A 266 2.03 14.04 15.51
CA PRO A 266 1.31 14.00 14.24
C PRO A 266 1.56 15.25 13.39
N LEU A 267 1.63 15.08 12.07
CA LEU A 267 1.78 16.22 11.16
C LEU A 267 0.59 17.20 11.26
N ARG A 268 -0.63 16.68 11.47
CA ARG A 268 -1.84 17.50 11.68
C ARG A 268 -1.69 18.47 12.85
N GLU A 269 -1.03 18.04 13.93
CA GLU A 269 -0.79 18.90 15.09
C GLU A 269 0.30 19.92 14.77
N ALA A 270 1.33 19.55 14.01
CA ALA A 270 2.36 20.49 13.56
C ALA A 270 1.83 21.58 12.63
N GLN A 271 0.82 21.29 11.82
CA GLN A 271 0.12 22.27 11.00
C GLN A 271 -0.80 23.16 11.84
N ARG A 272 -1.57 22.56 12.74
CA ARG A 272 -2.46 23.30 13.66
C ARG A 272 -1.68 24.32 14.51
N ASP A 273 -0.51 23.92 14.99
CA ASP A 273 0.36 24.75 15.81
C ASP A 273 1.24 25.70 14.97
N GLY A 274 1.06 25.75 13.64
CA GLY A 274 1.73 26.67 12.73
C GLY A 274 3.22 26.39 12.48
N TYR A 275 3.72 25.22 12.87
CA TYR A 275 5.12 24.82 12.60
C TYR A 275 5.36 24.50 11.11
N PHE A 276 4.29 24.18 10.38
CA PHE A 276 4.27 24.09 8.92
C PHE A 276 3.45 25.21 8.32
N ARG A 277 4.04 25.99 7.43
CA ARG A 277 3.28 26.89 6.56
C ARG A 277 2.59 26.10 5.44
N ARG A 278 1.45 26.61 4.98
CA ARG A 278 0.68 26.05 3.88
C ARG A 278 1.56 25.93 2.64
N ILE A 279 1.39 24.81 1.93
CA ILE A 279 2.07 24.54 0.66
C ILE A 279 1.02 24.61 -0.42
N THR A 280 1.27 25.41 -1.44
CA THR A 280 0.49 25.35 -2.67
C THR A 280 1.05 24.22 -3.51
N TYR A 281 0.30 23.14 -3.62
CA TYR A 281 0.69 22.03 -4.48
C TYR A 281 -0.07 22.08 -5.79
N ARG A 282 0.60 21.74 -6.91
CA ARG A 282 -0.01 21.63 -8.23
C ARG A 282 0.53 20.41 -8.97
N ALA A 283 -0.33 19.44 -9.23
CA ALA A 283 0.01 18.36 -10.16
C ALA A 283 -0.13 18.86 -11.59
N ILE A 284 0.75 18.40 -12.47
CA ILE A 284 0.64 18.66 -13.91
C ILE A 284 0.39 17.31 -14.59
N LEU A 285 -0.82 17.16 -15.13
CA LEU A 285 -1.25 15.95 -15.83
C LEU A 285 -0.65 15.96 -17.24
N GLY A 286 0.33 15.09 -17.46
CA GLY A 286 0.99 14.95 -18.75
C GLY A 286 0.09 14.31 -19.80
N LEU A 287 -0.77 15.09 -20.46
CA LEU A 287 -1.56 14.61 -21.60
C LEU A 287 -0.77 14.67 -22.92
N GLN A 288 0.30 15.48 -23.00
CA GLN A 288 1.21 15.58 -24.16
C GLN A 288 2.70 15.66 -23.76
N ASP A 289 3.19 16.82 -23.30
CA ASP A 289 4.57 17.04 -22.82
C ASP A 289 4.55 17.61 -21.41
N VAL A 290 4.64 16.71 -20.42
CA VAL A 290 4.54 17.05 -19.01
C VAL A 290 5.69 17.94 -18.52
N ASP A 291 6.88 17.81 -19.14
CA ASP A 291 8.07 18.54 -18.71
C ASP A 291 7.99 20.02 -19.12
N GLU A 292 7.54 20.30 -20.34
CA GLU A 292 7.35 21.67 -20.80
C GLU A 292 6.21 22.38 -20.08
N GLU A 293 5.08 21.70 -19.85
CA GLU A 293 3.94 22.24 -19.11
C GLU A 293 4.33 22.56 -17.66
N LEU A 294 5.01 21.63 -16.99
CA LEU A 294 5.46 21.81 -15.62
C LEU A 294 6.46 22.97 -15.50
N ALA A 295 7.46 23.04 -16.38
CA ALA A 295 8.44 24.11 -16.37
C ALA A 295 7.78 25.48 -16.59
N THR A 296 6.80 25.56 -17.49
CA THR A 296 6.06 26.79 -17.77
C THR A 296 5.32 27.30 -16.54
N HIS A 297 4.60 26.41 -15.84
CA HIS A 297 3.88 26.79 -14.62
C HIS A 297 4.82 27.18 -13.47
N ALA A 298 5.94 26.46 -13.31
CA ALA A 298 6.90 26.74 -12.25
C ALA A 298 7.62 28.09 -12.46
N VAL A 299 8.02 28.40 -13.70
CA VAL A 299 8.61 29.70 -14.06
C VAL A 299 7.62 30.84 -13.89
N ALA A 300 6.36 30.66 -14.33
CA ALA A 300 5.32 31.67 -14.17
C ALA A 300 5.07 32.00 -12.68
N ARG A 301 5.10 30.98 -11.82
CA ARG A 301 4.99 31.17 -10.37
C ARG A 301 6.15 32.00 -9.82
N LEU A 302 7.39 31.68 -10.22
CA LEU A 302 8.59 32.40 -9.75
C LEU A 302 8.57 33.86 -10.17
N ARG A 303 8.20 34.16 -11.42
CA ARG A 303 8.05 35.55 -11.88
C ARG A 303 7.01 36.31 -11.06
N GLY A 304 5.85 35.70 -10.82
CA GLY A 304 4.80 36.30 -9.99
C GLY A 304 5.23 36.54 -8.54
N ASP A 305 6.04 35.67 -7.95
CA ASP A 305 6.59 35.88 -6.60
C ASP A 305 7.59 37.02 -6.53
N LEU A 306 8.47 37.13 -7.53
CA LEU A 306 9.43 38.23 -7.63
C LEU A 306 8.71 39.58 -7.84
N ASP A 307 7.68 39.61 -8.68
CA ASP A 307 6.85 40.80 -8.91
C ASP A 307 6.08 41.23 -7.64
N ALA A 308 5.69 40.28 -6.80
CA ALA A 308 5.09 40.52 -5.49
C ALA A 308 6.10 40.92 -4.39
N GLY A 309 7.39 40.97 -4.72
CA GLY A 309 8.47 41.38 -3.81
C GLY A 309 9.05 40.26 -2.95
N PHE A 310 8.74 38.98 -3.23
CA PHE A 310 9.33 37.86 -2.50
C PHE A 310 10.66 37.42 -3.12
N ASP A 311 11.69 37.17 -2.28
CA ASP A 311 12.99 36.68 -2.74
C ASP A 311 12.99 35.16 -2.92
N HIS A 312 12.17 34.65 -3.84
CA HIS A 312 12.04 33.22 -4.09
C HIS A 312 13.08 32.69 -5.09
N LEU A 313 13.37 31.40 -4.94
CA LEU A 313 14.20 30.59 -5.82
C LEU A 313 13.44 29.32 -6.23
N LEU A 314 13.75 28.80 -7.42
CA LEU A 314 13.15 27.59 -7.99
C LEU A 314 14.16 26.45 -8.09
N MET A 315 13.74 25.27 -7.67
CA MET A 315 14.49 24.03 -7.83
C MET A 315 13.76 23.07 -8.77
N ALA A 316 14.33 22.78 -9.92
CA ALA A 316 13.86 21.73 -10.83
C ALA A 316 14.62 20.42 -10.56
N ARG A 317 13.90 19.32 -10.43
CA ARG A 317 14.46 17.98 -10.18
C ARG A 317 14.11 17.04 -11.31
N ALA A 318 15.13 16.37 -11.82
CA ALA A 318 15.01 15.24 -12.74
C ALA A 318 15.45 13.93 -12.03
N GLY A 319 14.99 12.77 -12.49
CA GLY A 319 15.42 11.50 -11.89
C GLY A 319 16.71 10.92 -12.46
N ASN A 320 17.25 11.44 -13.57
CA ASN A 320 18.57 11.06 -14.06
C ASN A 320 19.29 12.20 -14.79
N ILE A 321 20.60 12.04 -15.02
CA ILE A 321 21.46 13.07 -15.62
C ILE A 321 20.99 13.46 -17.02
N ARG A 322 20.60 12.48 -17.85
CA ARG A 322 20.13 12.74 -19.22
C ARG A 322 18.83 13.56 -19.23
N ALA A 323 17.90 13.23 -18.34
CA ALA A 323 16.67 14.01 -18.16
C ALA A 323 16.97 15.41 -17.64
N ALA A 324 17.91 15.57 -16.71
CA ALA A 324 18.29 16.87 -16.18
C ALA A 324 18.90 17.80 -17.23
N GLU A 325 19.70 17.27 -18.15
CA GLU A 325 20.24 18.01 -19.29
C GLU A 325 19.11 18.50 -20.22
N HIS A 326 18.12 17.63 -20.50
CA HIS A 326 16.95 17.99 -21.30
C HIS A 326 16.10 19.08 -20.61
N ILE A 327 15.77 18.89 -19.33
CA ILE A 327 14.99 19.84 -18.53
C ILE A 327 15.73 21.17 -18.40
N ALA A 328 17.05 21.17 -18.19
CA ALA A 328 17.84 22.39 -18.15
C ALA A 328 17.74 23.19 -19.45
N ALA A 329 17.70 22.52 -20.61
CA ALA A 329 17.48 23.20 -21.89
C ALA A 329 16.07 23.85 -21.97
N ILE A 330 15.04 23.21 -21.41
CA ILE A 330 13.68 23.77 -21.33
C ILE A 330 13.69 25.06 -20.50
N TYR A 331 14.22 25.03 -19.27
CA TYR A 331 14.28 26.22 -18.42
C TYR A 331 15.14 27.33 -19.02
N GLN A 332 16.28 26.98 -19.65
CA GLN A 332 17.15 27.96 -20.30
C GLN A 332 16.46 28.68 -21.47
N ARG A 333 15.57 27.98 -22.19
CA ARG A 333 14.74 28.56 -23.25
C ARG A 333 13.60 29.42 -22.69
N LEU A 334 12.92 28.96 -21.64
CA LEU A 334 11.75 29.63 -21.06
C LEU A 334 12.10 30.88 -20.23
N ALA A 335 13.23 30.87 -19.53
CA ALA A 335 13.62 31.93 -18.61
C ALA A 335 15.15 32.15 -18.54
N PRO A 336 15.80 32.60 -19.63
CA PRO A 336 17.23 32.88 -19.64
C PRO A 336 17.64 33.96 -18.62
N GLU A 337 16.74 34.88 -18.28
CA GLU A 337 16.97 35.97 -17.32
C GLU A 337 17.12 35.49 -15.86
N LEU A 338 16.67 34.26 -15.56
CA LEU A 338 16.78 33.65 -14.22
C LEU A 338 18.06 32.81 -14.05
N ALA A 339 18.91 32.77 -15.08
CA ALA A 339 20.16 32.02 -15.16
C ALA A 339 20.06 30.55 -14.67
N PRO A 340 19.25 29.69 -15.33
CA PRO A 340 19.12 28.28 -14.97
C PRO A 340 20.46 27.55 -14.93
N THR A 341 20.79 26.92 -13.80
CA THR A 341 22.09 26.25 -13.59
C THR A 341 21.89 24.76 -13.30
N LEU A 342 22.57 23.90 -14.08
CA LEU A 342 22.51 22.43 -13.92
C LEU A 342 23.55 21.93 -12.90
N VAL A 343 23.10 21.11 -11.94
CA VAL A 343 23.92 20.49 -10.89
C VAL A 343 23.67 18.99 -10.75
N HIS A 344 24.66 18.16 -11.09
CA HIS A 344 24.63 16.71 -10.91
C HIS A 344 25.98 16.17 -10.43
N GLN A 345 26.04 14.93 -9.96
CA GLN A 345 27.19 14.36 -9.25
C GLN A 345 28.53 14.41 -10.00
N ASN A 346 28.51 14.51 -11.33
CA ASN A 346 29.71 14.49 -12.16
C ASN A 346 30.33 15.88 -12.42
N ILE A 347 29.75 16.99 -11.93
CA ILE A 347 30.26 18.35 -12.25
C ILE A 347 31.52 18.77 -11.46
N GLY A 348 31.98 17.96 -10.50
CA GLY A 348 33.13 18.26 -9.64
C GLY A 348 32.82 19.24 -8.49
N VAL A 349 33.62 19.18 -7.40
CA VAL A 349 33.38 19.94 -6.15
C VAL A 349 33.43 21.46 -6.39
N ALA A 350 34.38 21.94 -7.20
CA ALA A 350 34.55 23.37 -7.46
C ALA A 350 33.35 24.00 -8.18
N ARG A 351 32.82 23.36 -9.23
CA ARG A 351 31.63 23.85 -9.95
C ARG A 351 30.37 23.76 -9.11
N ARG A 352 30.24 22.72 -8.27
CA ARG A 352 29.12 22.61 -7.32
C ARG A 352 29.14 23.76 -6.32
N LYS A 353 30.33 24.09 -5.77
CA LYS A 353 30.50 25.23 -4.88
C LYS A 353 30.12 26.54 -5.58
N ALA A 354 30.61 26.75 -6.80
CA ALA A 354 30.27 27.93 -7.59
C ALA A 354 28.75 28.06 -7.86
N ALA A 355 28.06 26.96 -8.17
CA ALA A 355 26.60 26.96 -8.37
C ALA A 355 25.83 27.28 -7.07
N ILE A 356 26.32 26.79 -5.92
CA ILE A 356 25.74 27.13 -4.61
C ILE A 356 25.98 28.60 -4.26
N ASP A 357 27.19 29.11 -4.51
CA ASP A 357 27.53 30.51 -4.26
C ASP A 357 26.68 31.43 -5.15
N ALA A 358 26.49 31.07 -6.43
CA ALA A 358 25.61 31.76 -7.38
C ALA A 358 24.12 31.76 -6.98
N LEU A 359 23.68 30.73 -6.26
CA LEU A 359 22.32 30.68 -5.72
C LEU A 359 22.17 31.63 -4.51
N LYS A 360 23.21 31.69 -3.67
CA LYS A 360 23.25 32.56 -2.48
C LYS A 360 23.34 34.04 -2.83
N ASP A 361 24.11 34.40 -3.86
CA ASP A 361 24.27 35.78 -4.32
C ASP A 361 23.17 36.25 -5.30
N ARG A 362 22.21 35.36 -5.62
CA ARG A 362 21.07 35.60 -6.53
C ARG A 362 21.44 35.83 -8.00
N THR A 363 22.67 35.54 -8.40
CA THR A 363 23.05 35.51 -9.83
C THR A 363 22.44 34.32 -10.57
N CYS A 364 22.01 33.29 -9.84
CA CYS A 364 21.19 32.18 -10.29
C CYS A 364 19.92 32.08 -9.45
N ARG A 365 18.75 32.01 -10.12
CA ARG A 365 17.44 31.83 -9.45
C ARG A 365 16.75 30.49 -9.72
N VAL A 366 17.25 29.74 -10.70
CA VAL A 366 16.73 28.42 -11.09
C VAL A 366 17.85 27.40 -11.04
N ILE A 367 17.71 26.37 -10.21
CA ILE A 367 18.68 25.27 -10.14
C ILE A 367 18.04 23.95 -10.60
N VAL A 368 18.67 23.29 -11.58
CA VAL A 368 18.23 22.00 -12.11
C VAL A 368 19.13 20.91 -11.53
N CYS A 369 18.58 19.87 -10.92
CA CYS A 369 19.41 18.88 -10.20
C CYS A 369 18.94 17.42 -10.32
N VAL A 370 19.88 16.51 -10.07
CA VAL A 370 19.65 15.05 -9.91
C VAL A 370 20.17 14.64 -8.54
N ASP A 371 19.28 14.20 -7.64
CA ASP A 371 19.59 13.62 -6.31
C ASP A 371 20.54 14.41 -5.37
N MET A 372 20.95 15.63 -5.75
CA MET A 372 22.12 16.30 -5.16
C MET A 372 21.83 17.57 -4.36
N LEU A 373 20.55 17.92 -4.19
CA LEU A 373 20.10 18.99 -3.27
C LEU A 373 19.21 18.41 -2.15
N GLY A 374 19.39 17.12 -1.84
CA GLY A 374 18.64 16.40 -0.80
C GLY A 374 19.16 16.64 0.63
N GLU A 375 19.78 15.62 1.22
CA GLU A 375 20.12 15.59 2.65
C GLU A 375 21.33 16.48 2.98
N GLY A 376 21.06 17.70 3.49
CA GLY A 376 22.06 18.61 4.07
C GLY A 376 22.24 19.95 3.35
N PHE A 377 21.46 20.24 2.29
CA PHE A 377 21.34 21.58 1.72
C PHE A 377 20.20 22.36 2.40
N ASP A 378 20.46 23.61 2.78
CA ASP A 378 19.56 24.45 3.58
C ASP A 378 19.57 25.89 3.04
N GLU A 379 18.60 26.21 2.20
CA GLU A 379 18.39 27.54 1.62
C GLU A 379 16.91 27.92 1.80
N PRO A 380 16.56 28.80 2.76
CA PRO A 380 15.18 29.19 3.04
C PRO A 380 14.47 29.83 1.83
N ALA A 381 15.21 30.50 0.94
CA ALA A 381 14.66 31.15 -0.25
C ALA A 381 14.20 30.16 -1.34
N LEU A 382 14.58 28.88 -1.25
CA LEU A 382 13.99 27.83 -2.09
C LEU A 382 12.53 27.64 -1.70
N LYS A 383 11.64 28.22 -2.50
CA LYS A 383 10.20 28.23 -2.26
C LYS A 383 9.39 27.58 -3.38
N ILE A 384 9.98 27.41 -4.56
CA ILE A 384 9.34 26.72 -5.67
C ILE A 384 10.09 25.43 -5.98
N ALA A 385 9.40 24.31 -5.96
CA ALA A 385 9.96 23.02 -6.35
C ALA A 385 9.22 22.49 -7.57
N ALA A 386 9.97 22.09 -8.61
CA ALA A 386 9.47 21.50 -9.83
C ALA A 386 10.00 20.07 -9.97
N MET A 387 9.13 19.08 -9.75
CA MET A 387 9.49 17.66 -9.81
C MET A 387 9.06 17.07 -11.15
N HIS A 388 9.99 17.00 -12.09
CA HIS A 388 9.77 16.41 -13.42
C HIS A 388 9.69 14.88 -13.39
N GLU A 389 10.05 14.27 -12.27
CA GLU A 389 9.80 12.87 -11.99
C GLU A 389 9.28 12.74 -10.57
N ALA A 390 8.11 12.12 -10.40
CA ALA A 390 7.61 11.79 -9.08
C ALA A 390 8.57 10.78 -8.44
N ARG A 391 8.91 10.99 -7.15
CA ARG A 391 9.62 9.95 -6.40
C ARG A 391 8.77 8.67 -6.37
N LYS A 392 9.40 7.53 -6.09
CA LYS A 392 8.67 6.28 -5.85
C LYS A 392 8.04 6.23 -4.45
N SER A 393 8.59 7.00 -3.49
CA SER A 393 8.19 7.03 -2.07
C SER A 393 7.69 8.36 -1.56
N LEU A 394 6.67 8.25 -0.71
CA LEU A 394 6.11 9.33 0.07
C LEU A 394 7.13 9.97 1.03
N SER A 395 7.88 9.13 1.75
CA SER A 395 8.75 9.57 2.83
C SER A 395 9.83 10.58 2.40
N PRO A 396 10.65 10.32 1.36
CA PRO A 396 11.64 11.29 0.90
C PRO A 396 11.02 12.50 0.18
N MET A 397 9.77 12.41 -0.29
CA MET A 397 9.07 13.57 -0.85
C MET A 397 8.57 14.51 0.26
N VAL A 398 7.97 13.99 1.34
CA VAL A 398 7.54 14.81 2.50
C VAL A 398 8.75 15.49 3.15
N GLN A 399 9.85 14.78 3.33
CA GLN A 399 11.08 15.35 3.86
C GLN A 399 11.66 16.43 2.95
N PHE A 400 11.61 16.22 1.64
CA PHE A 400 12.04 17.18 0.64
C PHE A 400 11.15 18.43 0.66
N ILE A 401 9.84 18.27 0.57
CA ILE A 401 8.84 19.34 0.61
C ILE A 401 8.94 20.16 1.91
N GLY A 402 9.10 19.51 3.06
CA GLY A 402 9.26 20.19 4.35
C GLY A 402 10.53 21.05 4.48
N ARG A 403 11.46 20.98 3.51
CA ARG A 403 12.59 21.94 3.43
C ARG A 403 12.15 23.29 2.85
N PHE A 404 11.13 23.33 2.00
CA PHE A 404 10.63 24.54 1.35
C PHE A 404 9.65 25.33 2.25
N THR A 405 9.12 24.73 3.31
CA THR A 405 8.08 25.34 4.18
C THR A 405 8.60 26.24 5.30
N ARG A 406 9.92 26.37 5.46
CA ARG A 406 10.54 27.12 6.56
C ARG A 406 10.23 28.61 6.47
N ALA A 407 9.92 29.24 7.60
CA ALA A 407 9.61 30.67 7.65
C ALA A 407 10.89 31.52 7.70
N ALA A 408 10.95 32.57 6.89
CA ALA A 408 11.90 33.67 7.03
C ALA A 408 11.24 34.98 6.56
N GLU A 409 11.79 36.11 6.99
CA GLU A 409 11.30 37.43 6.62
C GLU A 409 11.53 37.68 5.11
N GLY A 410 10.56 38.29 4.42
CA GLY A 410 10.63 38.53 2.97
C GLY A 410 10.30 37.32 2.07
N LEU A 411 9.84 36.19 2.64
CA LEU A 411 9.46 34.99 1.88
C LEU A 411 7.97 34.64 1.99
N GLY A 412 7.30 34.46 0.85
CA GLY A 412 5.94 33.91 0.71
C GLY A 412 5.80 32.39 0.90
N GLU A 413 4.62 31.86 0.55
CA GLU A 413 4.28 30.43 0.66
C GLU A 413 5.04 29.56 -0.36
N ALA A 414 5.34 28.31 0.02
CA ALA A 414 6.01 27.36 -0.86
C ALA A 414 5.05 26.82 -1.92
N THR A 415 5.53 26.66 -3.15
CA THR A 415 4.78 26.05 -4.25
C THR A 415 5.51 24.81 -4.78
N VAL A 416 4.80 23.68 -4.91
CA VAL A 416 5.38 22.42 -5.41
C VAL A 416 4.61 21.95 -6.63
N PHE A 417 5.31 21.83 -7.75
CA PHE A 417 4.82 21.27 -9.01
C PHE A 417 5.35 19.85 -9.18
N VAL A 418 4.50 18.90 -9.59
CA VAL A 418 4.94 17.53 -9.86
C VAL A 418 4.31 16.98 -11.13
N ALA A 419 5.13 16.34 -11.96
CA ALA A 419 4.72 15.66 -13.17
C ALA A 419 3.97 14.37 -12.81
N GLN A 420 2.77 14.21 -13.33
CA GLN A 420 1.93 13.04 -13.09
C GLN A 420 1.82 12.20 -14.37
N GLU A 421 2.50 11.05 -14.39
CA GLU A 421 2.40 10.10 -15.49
C GLU A 421 1.22 9.11 -15.29
N PRO A 422 0.41 8.81 -16.32
CA PRO A 422 -0.73 7.90 -16.24
C PRO A 422 -0.38 6.42 -15.96
N HIS A 423 0.83 5.96 -16.31
CA HIS A 423 1.12 4.52 -16.46
C HIS A 423 1.98 3.85 -15.36
N ASN A 424 2.52 4.60 -14.39
CA ASN A 424 3.30 3.99 -13.30
C ASN A 424 2.41 3.59 -12.11
N GLY A 425 2.59 2.36 -11.62
CA GLY A 425 1.75 1.70 -10.61
C GLY A 425 1.69 2.40 -9.24
N ALA A 426 0.81 1.87 -8.38
CA ALA A 426 0.43 2.34 -7.04
C ALA A 426 1.60 2.85 -6.17
N SER A 427 1.90 4.14 -6.24
CA SER A 427 2.70 4.83 -5.24
C SER A 427 1.77 5.61 -4.30
N PRO A 428 1.91 5.52 -2.97
CA PRO A 428 1.18 6.33 -1.99
C PRO A 428 1.29 7.85 -2.24
N LEU A 429 2.34 8.26 -2.96
CA LEU A 429 2.50 9.63 -3.44
C LEU A 429 1.37 10.10 -4.33
N ARG A 430 0.82 9.21 -5.15
CA ARG A 430 -0.05 9.56 -6.28
C ARG A 430 -1.42 10.11 -5.83
N GLN A 431 -1.85 9.77 -4.61
CA GLN A 431 -2.98 10.39 -3.92
C GLN A 431 -2.72 11.86 -3.53
N LEU A 432 -1.48 12.21 -3.20
CA LEU A 432 -1.07 13.58 -2.94
C LEU A 432 -0.88 14.36 -4.24
N LEU A 433 -0.58 13.68 -5.34
CA LEU A 433 -0.31 14.32 -6.62
C LEU A 433 -1.58 14.72 -7.41
N ARG A 434 -2.67 15.16 -6.77
CA ARG A 434 -3.90 15.64 -7.48
C ARG A 434 -3.92 17.17 -7.58
N GLU A 435 -4.45 17.70 -8.67
CA GLU A 435 -4.48 19.15 -8.97
C GLU A 435 -5.17 20.02 -7.90
N ASP A 436 -6.07 19.44 -7.09
CA ASP A 436 -6.78 20.13 -6.01
C ASP A 436 -6.70 19.37 -4.67
N ALA A 437 -5.65 18.54 -4.51
CA ALA A 437 -5.35 17.93 -3.23
C ALA A 437 -5.08 19.02 -2.18
N ASP A 438 -5.95 19.18 -1.18
CA ASP A 438 -5.53 19.85 0.05
C ASP A 438 -4.51 18.93 0.72
N TRP A 439 -3.23 19.17 0.40
CA TRP A 439 -2.10 18.41 0.94
C TRP A 439 -2.15 18.32 2.46
N ASN A 440 -2.79 19.28 3.14
CA ASN A 440 -2.93 19.23 4.58
C ASN A 440 -3.93 18.16 5.05
N LEU A 441 -5.03 17.94 4.30
CA LEU A 441 -6.01 16.88 4.55
C LEU A 441 -5.53 15.51 4.05
N LEU A 442 -4.82 15.46 2.92
CA LEU A 442 -4.35 14.19 2.35
C LEU A 442 -3.09 13.65 3.02
N LEU A 443 -2.17 14.52 3.49
CA LEU A 443 -1.10 14.07 4.37
C LEU A 443 -1.67 13.54 5.69
N ARG A 444 -2.73 14.16 6.23
CA ARG A 444 -3.46 13.64 7.40
C ARG A 444 -3.98 12.24 7.11
N ASP A 445 -4.74 12.05 6.03
CA ASP A 445 -5.39 10.77 5.77
C ASP A 445 -4.39 9.66 5.33
N LEU A 446 -3.31 9.97 4.61
CA LEU A 446 -2.28 9.00 4.19
C LEU A 446 -1.30 8.61 5.30
N THR A 447 -0.99 9.51 6.24
CA THR A 447 -0.20 9.14 7.42
C THR A 447 -1.04 8.57 8.54
N ASP A 448 -2.36 8.70 8.49
CA ASP A 448 -3.27 8.25 9.55
C ASP A 448 -4.04 6.96 9.15
N HIS A 449 -4.47 6.71 7.90
CA HIS A 449 -5.28 5.51 7.54
C HIS A 449 -4.53 4.17 7.51
N PRO A 450 -3.37 4.02 6.82
CA PRO A 450 -2.52 2.84 6.98
C PRO A 450 -2.07 2.70 8.43
N THR A 451 -2.00 3.83 9.13
CA THR A 451 -1.64 3.92 10.54
C THR A 451 -2.76 3.48 11.45
N VAL A 452 -4.06 3.62 11.17
CA VAL A 452 -5.11 3.08 12.07
C VAL A 452 -5.14 1.56 12.02
N THR A 453 -5.10 0.94 10.84
CA THR A 453 -5.03 -0.54 10.76
C THR A 453 -3.69 -1.05 11.27
N ALA A 454 -2.58 -0.34 11.02
CA ALA A 454 -1.29 -0.68 11.61
C ALA A 454 -1.25 -0.41 13.12
N GLU A 455 -1.91 0.61 13.64
CA GLU A 455 -2.01 0.94 15.07
C GLU A 455 -2.94 -0.03 15.78
N GLU A 456 -4.02 -0.48 15.14
CA GLU A 456 -4.88 -1.55 15.65
C GLU A 456 -4.14 -2.87 15.66
N ASN A 457 -3.37 -3.17 14.60
CA ASN A 457 -2.49 -4.35 14.57
C ASN A 457 -1.34 -4.21 15.57
N ASP A 458 -0.75 -3.03 15.74
CA ASP A 458 0.36 -2.77 16.67
C ASP A 458 -0.12 -2.75 18.11
N ALA A 459 -1.31 -2.21 18.36
CA ALA A 459 -1.97 -2.29 19.66
C ALA A 459 -2.30 -3.75 19.99
N PHE A 460 -2.80 -4.51 19.01
CA PHE A 460 -3.00 -5.95 19.15
C PHE A 460 -1.68 -6.69 19.38
N ASP A 461 -0.64 -6.44 18.59
CA ASP A 461 0.68 -7.06 18.72
C ASP A 461 1.35 -6.68 20.06
N ALA A 462 1.17 -5.44 20.54
CA ALA A 462 1.71 -4.96 21.81
C ALA A 462 1.01 -5.55 23.03
N THR A 463 -0.16 -6.18 22.87
CA THR A 463 -0.78 -6.94 23.97
C THR A 463 -0.06 -8.26 24.25
N PHE A 464 0.79 -8.74 23.35
CA PHE A 464 1.47 -10.01 23.55
C PHE A 464 2.63 -9.90 24.55
N ASP A 465 2.57 -10.72 25.60
CA ASP A 465 3.67 -10.95 26.53
C ASP A 465 4.21 -12.39 26.37
N GLY A 466 5.49 -12.61 26.66
CA GLY A 466 6.11 -13.94 26.61
C GLY A 466 6.41 -14.49 25.21
N ALA A 467 6.66 -13.64 24.21
CA ALA A 467 7.09 -14.09 22.88
C ALA A 467 8.54 -14.60 22.87
N PRO A 468 8.87 -15.62 22.05
CA PRO A 468 10.25 -16.05 21.82
C PRO A 468 11.14 -14.89 21.36
N GLU A 469 12.39 -14.81 21.85
CA GLU A 469 13.31 -13.70 21.52
C GLU A 469 13.58 -13.60 20.01
N GLU A 470 13.49 -14.73 19.31
CA GLU A 470 13.83 -14.87 17.89
C GLU A 470 12.67 -14.53 16.93
N VAL A 471 11.43 -14.41 17.42
CA VAL A 471 10.23 -14.27 16.57
C VAL A 471 9.28 -13.18 17.07
N ALA A 472 9.15 -12.09 16.32
CA ALA A 472 8.19 -11.03 16.61
C ALA A 472 6.77 -11.37 16.10
N VAL A 473 5.73 -11.01 16.87
CA VAL A 473 4.31 -11.19 16.46
C VAL A 473 4.01 -10.55 15.10
N SER A 474 4.57 -9.35 14.88
CA SER A 474 4.35 -8.56 13.66
C SER A 474 4.84 -9.20 12.35
N VAL A 475 5.60 -10.30 12.41
CA VAL A 475 6.04 -11.04 11.21
C VAL A 475 5.23 -12.33 10.97
N LEU A 476 4.24 -12.62 11.81
CA LEU A 476 3.43 -13.83 11.70
C LEU A 476 2.34 -13.70 10.63
N GLU A 477 2.44 -14.55 9.61
CA GLU A 477 1.47 -14.65 8.51
C GLU A 477 0.89 -16.08 8.45
N PRO A 478 0.00 -16.48 9.38
CA PRO A 478 -0.55 -17.83 9.38
C PRO A 478 -1.40 -18.09 8.14
N LYS A 479 -1.45 -19.34 7.67
CA LYS A 479 -2.41 -19.73 6.64
C LYS A 479 -3.83 -19.63 7.21
N MET A 480 -4.81 -19.23 6.40
CA MET A 480 -6.21 -19.19 6.80
C MET A 480 -6.73 -20.62 7.01
N SER A 481 -6.45 -21.21 8.17
CA SER A 481 -6.76 -22.59 8.53
C SER A 481 -6.96 -22.69 10.03
N ALA A 482 -7.95 -23.48 10.46
CA ALA A 482 -8.20 -23.76 11.86
C ALA A 482 -8.89 -25.12 12.06
N ILE A 483 -8.78 -25.65 13.28
CA ILE A 483 -9.66 -26.69 13.85
C ILE A 483 -10.41 -26.04 15.02
N ALA A 484 -11.72 -26.22 15.09
CA ALA A 484 -12.55 -25.61 16.13
C ALA A 484 -12.99 -26.63 17.19
N TYR A 485 -12.87 -26.26 18.46
CA TYR A 485 -13.29 -27.03 19.63
C TYR A 485 -14.25 -26.20 20.48
N ARG A 486 -15.37 -26.80 20.89
CA ARG A 486 -16.30 -26.19 21.85
C ARG A 486 -15.83 -26.47 23.27
N ALA A 487 -15.81 -25.43 24.09
CA ALA A 487 -15.46 -25.49 25.51
C ALA A 487 -16.72 -25.58 26.39
N ALA A 488 -16.56 -26.10 27.61
CA ALA A 488 -17.65 -26.18 28.58
C ALA A 488 -17.81 -24.90 29.42
N SER A 489 -16.74 -24.09 29.53
CA SER A 489 -16.74 -22.78 30.17
C SER A 489 -15.96 -21.78 29.31
N SER A 490 -15.92 -20.52 29.75
CA SER A 490 -15.08 -19.48 29.14
C SER A 490 -13.70 -19.39 29.81
N ASP A 491 -13.31 -20.41 30.58
CA ASP A 491 -12.00 -20.49 31.22
C ASP A 491 -11.03 -21.27 30.33
N TRP A 492 -9.77 -20.85 30.29
CA TRP A 492 -8.70 -21.57 29.61
C TRP A 492 -7.33 -21.25 30.23
N THR A 493 -6.37 -22.17 30.05
CA THR A 493 -5.00 -22.10 30.57
C THR A 493 -4.02 -22.45 29.44
N PRO A 494 -3.68 -21.50 28.55
CA PRO A 494 -2.81 -21.75 27.41
C PRO A 494 -1.43 -22.29 27.78
N GLU A 495 -0.87 -21.86 28.91
CA GLU A 495 0.45 -22.22 29.39
C GLU A 495 0.58 -23.73 29.67
N ALA A 496 -0.54 -24.39 29.93
CA ALA A 496 -0.58 -25.84 30.13
C ALA A 496 -0.10 -26.60 28.87
N ALA A 497 -0.14 -25.98 27.69
CA ALA A 497 0.37 -26.57 26.44
C ALA A 497 1.84 -26.98 26.52
N LEU A 498 2.67 -26.33 27.34
CA LEU A 498 4.08 -26.71 27.55
C LEU A 498 4.23 -28.15 28.05
N THR A 499 3.23 -28.69 28.76
CA THR A 499 3.28 -30.06 29.30
C THR A 499 3.17 -31.16 28.22
N LEU A 500 2.86 -30.80 26.98
CA LEU A 500 2.67 -31.74 25.87
C LEU A 500 3.94 -31.97 25.05
N PHE A 501 4.85 -31.00 25.01
CA PHE A 501 6.00 -31.02 24.10
C PHE A 501 7.27 -31.45 24.83
N HIS A 502 7.48 -32.77 24.94
CA HIS A 502 8.63 -33.37 25.61
C HIS A 502 9.46 -34.27 24.66
N GLY A 503 10.75 -34.45 24.97
CA GLY A 503 11.63 -35.38 24.26
C GLY A 503 12.18 -34.80 22.95
N ASN A 504 11.73 -35.32 21.81
CA ASN A 504 12.18 -34.87 20.48
C ASN A 504 11.43 -33.62 19.99
N GLU A 505 10.51 -33.11 20.79
CA GLU A 505 9.70 -31.93 20.52
C GLU A 505 9.85 -31.00 21.71
N ARG A 506 10.05 -29.72 21.45
CA ARG A 506 10.11 -28.68 22.47
C ARG A 506 9.48 -27.40 21.96
N VAL A 507 8.90 -26.62 22.86
CA VAL A 507 8.51 -25.24 22.54
C VAL A 507 9.77 -24.37 22.56
N LEU A 508 9.93 -23.50 21.56
CA LEU A 508 11.07 -22.58 21.49
C LEU A 508 11.07 -21.68 22.74
N ASP A 509 12.24 -21.62 23.39
CA ASP A 509 12.46 -20.92 24.67
C ASP A 509 11.55 -21.34 25.84
N ASP A 510 10.81 -22.46 25.71
CA ASP A 510 9.75 -22.86 26.65
C ASP A 510 8.73 -21.73 26.92
N THR A 511 8.50 -20.86 25.92
CA THR A 511 7.64 -19.68 26.02
C THR A 511 6.36 -19.81 25.21
N ILE A 512 5.26 -19.24 25.74
CA ILE A 512 3.98 -19.09 25.05
C ILE A 512 3.61 -17.62 25.11
N ALA A 513 3.42 -17.03 23.92
CA ALA A 513 3.03 -15.64 23.80
C ALA A 513 1.51 -15.51 23.99
N LEU A 514 1.06 -14.61 24.86
CA LEU A 514 -0.37 -14.38 25.16
C LEU A 514 -0.78 -12.94 24.88
N GLY A 515 -1.83 -12.73 24.07
CA GLY A 515 -2.30 -11.42 23.67
C GLY A 515 -3.77 -11.38 23.22
N GLY A 516 -4.21 -10.19 22.82
CA GLY A 516 -5.59 -9.77 22.52
C GLY A 516 -6.25 -9.05 23.71
N GLU A 517 -7.33 -8.30 23.45
CA GLU A 517 -8.17 -7.69 24.49
C GLU A 517 -8.87 -8.82 25.27
N ASP A 518 -8.63 -8.90 26.58
CA ASP A 518 -8.96 -10.05 27.47
C ASP A 518 -8.13 -11.34 27.27
N LEU A 519 -6.96 -11.23 26.61
CA LEU A 519 -6.01 -12.34 26.35
C LEU A 519 -6.60 -13.60 25.68
N PRO A 520 -7.41 -13.51 24.61
CA PRO A 520 -7.99 -14.68 23.94
C PRO A 520 -7.03 -15.39 22.96
N VAL A 521 -5.82 -14.88 22.72
CA VAL A 521 -4.91 -15.43 21.71
C VAL A 521 -3.61 -15.90 22.34
N ALA A 522 -3.21 -17.11 21.99
CA ALA A 522 -1.91 -17.67 22.36
C ALA A 522 -1.16 -18.15 21.13
N TRP A 523 0.15 -17.98 21.05
CA TRP A 523 0.94 -18.61 20.00
C TRP A 523 2.32 -19.01 20.50
N PHE A 524 2.91 -20.01 19.84
CA PHE A 524 4.24 -20.52 20.15
C PHE A 524 4.81 -21.29 18.95
N VAL A 525 6.12 -21.50 18.94
CA VAL A 525 6.81 -22.28 17.91
C VAL A 525 7.29 -23.59 18.51
N VAL A 526 6.94 -24.71 17.88
CA VAL A 526 7.39 -26.04 18.27
C VAL A 526 8.56 -26.44 17.39
N GLU A 527 9.70 -26.75 18.00
CA GLU A 527 10.85 -27.38 17.35
C GLU A 527 10.70 -28.90 17.44
N ARG A 528 10.60 -29.58 16.30
CA ARG A 528 10.56 -31.05 16.22
C ARG A 528 11.84 -31.58 15.57
N ARG A 529 12.53 -32.50 16.24
CA ARG A 529 13.72 -33.19 15.72
C ARG A 529 13.34 -34.60 15.28
N THR A 530 13.53 -34.89 14.00
CA THR A 530 13.21 -36.20 13.42
C THR A 530 14.40 -36.74 12.62
N PRO A 531 14.65 -38.06 12.60
CA PRO A 531 15.66 -38.63 11.73
C PRO A 531 15.36 -38.34 10.24
N VAL A 532 16.40 -38.19 9.42
CA VAL A 532 16.23 -37.96 7.96
C VAL A 532 15.50 -39.13 7.28
N ARG A 533 14.48 -38.82 6.46
CA ARG A 533 13.60 -39.85 5.85
C ARG A 533 14.23 -40.67 4.73
N TRP A 534 15.37 -40.25 4.18
CA TRP A 534 16.00 -40.84 2.98
C TRP A 534 17.22 -41.71 3.28
N GLY A 535 17.57 -41.95 4.54
CA GLY A 535 18.71 -42.80 4.90
C GLY A 535 18.69 -43.25 6.35
N ALA A 536 19.53 -44.24 6.68
CA ALA A 536 19.72 -44.76 8.03
C ALA A 536 20.94 -44.24 8.82
N PRO A 537 21.58 -43.07 8.53
CA PRO A 537 22.59 -42.56 9.45
C PRO A 537 21.90 -42.01 10.71
N GLN A 538 22.05 -42.70 11.84
CA GLN A 538 21.52 -42.31 13.16
C GLN A 538 22.01 -40.93 13.67
N ALA A 539 22.99 -40.33 12.99
CA ALA A 539 23.59 -39.04 13.36
C ALA A 539 22.98 -37.83 12.61
N LEU A 540 22.09 -38.05 11.62
CA LEU A 540 21.48 -36.96 10.86
C LEU A 540 20.01 -36.78 11.28
N GLU A 541 19.75 -35.68 11.98
CA GLU A 541 18.42 -35.22 12.32
C GLU A 541 18.02 -34.04 11.42
N GLN A 542 16.76 -34.03 11.03
CA GLN A 542 16.08 -32.89 10.44
C GLN A 542 15.27 -32.19 11.53
N VAL A 543 15.49 -30.88 11.67
CA VAL A 543 14.71 -29.99 12.53
C VAL A 543 13.59 -29.36 11.69
N VAL A 544 12.36 -29.41 12.20
CA VAL A 544 11.18 -28.78 11.61
C VAL A 544 10.56 -27.86 12.65
N TYR A 545 10.29 -26.61 12.27
CA TYR A 545 9.62 -25.64 13.12
C TYR A 545 8.13 -25.53 12.73
N GLU A 546 7.25 -25.65 13.71
CA GLU A 546 5.80 -25.54 13.55
C GLU A 546 5.31 -24.32 14.33
N LEU A 547 4.66 -23.36 13.65
CA LEU A 547 3.92 -22.28 14.31
C LEU A 547 2.56 -22.83 14.75
N VAL A 548 2.23 -22.69 16.04
CA VAL A 548 0.90 -22.98 16.60
C VAL A 548 0.26 -21.68 17.06
N VAL A 549 -0.98 -21.43 16.66
CA VAL A 549 -1.79 -20.28 17.10
C VAL A 549 -3.12 -20.78 17.64
N LEU A 550 -3.50 -20.28 18.82
CA LEU A 550 -4.73 -20.55 19.53
C LEU A 550 -5.52 -19.25 19.62
N TYR A 551 -6.81 -19.29 19.30
CA TYR A 551 -7.73 -18.18 19.54
C TYR A 551 -8.99 -18.70 20.23
N PHE A 552 -9.28 -18.20 21.42
CA PHE A 552 -10.44 -18.58 22.20
C PHE A 552 -11.51 -17.48 22.19
N ASP A 553 -12.58 -17.72 21.43
CA ASP A 553 -13.79 -16.90 21.46
C ASP A 553 -14.56 -17.24 22.75
N THR A 554 -14.32 -16.44 23.79
CA THR A 554 -14.93 -16.59 25.12
C THR A 554 -16.44 -16.36 25.10
N THR A 555 -16.94 -15.59 24.13
CA THR A 555 -18.36 -15.27 23.97
C THR A 555 -19.13 -16.49 23.44
N ARG A 556 -18.58 -17.16 22.43
CA ARG A 556 -19.21 -18.35 21.82
C ARG A 556 -18.68 -19.67 22.41
N GLN A 557 -17.68 -19.61 23.29
CA GLN A 557 -16.99 -20.74 23.92
C GLN A 557 -16.38 -21.69 22.88
N VAL A 558 -15.64 -21.12 21.92
CA VAL A 558 -14.99 -21.87 20.85
C VAL A 558 -13.50 -21.55 20.77
N LEU A 559 -12.67 -22.59 20.87
CA LEU A 559 -11.23 -22.51 20.64
C LEU A 559 -10.91 -22.89 19.19
N TYR A 560 -10.22 -22.00 18.49
CA TYR A 560 -9.66 -22.22 17.16
C TYR A 560 -8.17 -22.51 17.28
N ILE A 561 -7.71 -23.58 16.65
CA ILE A 561 -6.30 -23.98 16.64
C ILE A 561 -5.79 -24.00 15.21
N HIS A 562 -4.79 -23.16 14.93
CA HIS A 562 -3.94 -23.22 13.76
C HIS A 562 -2.65 -23.94 14.09
N GLY A 563 -2.16 -24.75 13.16
CA GLY A 563 -0.74 -25.09 13.12
C GLY A 563 -0.23 -25.18 11.70
N SER A 564 1.02 -24.78 11.50
CA SER A 564 1.63 -24.72 10.17
C SER A 564 1.91 -26.11 9.59
N GLU A 565 2.02 -27.14 10.43
CA GLU A 565 2.15 -28.54 10.01
C GLU A 565 0.79 -29.21 9.82
N LYS A 566 0.64 -29.95 8.72
CA LYS A 566 -0.67 -30.51 8.32
C LYS A 566 -1.06 -31.78 9.06
N SER A 567 -0.18 -32.36 9.89
CA SER A 567 -0.37 -33.67 10.53
C SER A 567 -1.00 -33.65 11.93
N GLY A 568 -1.15 -32.49 12.58
CA GLY A 568 -1.66 -32.40 13.96
C GLY A 568 -3.18 -32.52 14.08
N GLY A 569 -3.65 -33.49 14.86
CA GLY A 569 -5.00 -33.50 15.43
C GLY A 569 -4.92 -32.94 16.84
N TYR A 570 -5.03 -31.62 17.00
CA TYR A 570 -4.74 -30.85 18.23
C TYR A 570 -5.69 -31.11 19.42
N LYS A 571 -6.18 -32.35 19.57
CA LYS A 571 -7.11 -32.76 20.62
C LYS A 571 -6.46 -32.67 22.01
N ASP A 572 -5.29 -33.26 22.19
CA ASP A 572 -4.59 -33.25 23.48
C ASP A 572 -4.23 -31.81 23.87
N LEU A 573 -3.85 -30.98 22.89
CA LEU A 573 -3.64 -29.55 23.08
C LEU A 573 -4.92 -28.84 23.56
N ALA A 574 -6.06 -29.07 22.89
CA ALA A 574 -7.34 -28.49 23.28
C ALA A 574 -7.79 -28.93 24.70
N GLU A 575 -7.64 -30.22 25.04
CA GLU A 575 -7.99 -30.75 26.36
C GLU A 575 -7.12 -30.18 27.48
N VAL A 576 -5.82 -29.99 27.23
CA VAL A 576 -4.90 -29.43 28.22
C VAL A 576 -5.15 -27.94 28.45
N VAL A 577 -5.47 -27.17 27.41
CA VAL A 577 -5.71 -25.71 27.56
C VAL A 577 -7.13 -25.36 27.98
N LEU A 578 -8.15 -26.17 27.69
CA LEU A 578 -9.55 -25.89 28.08
C LEU A 578 -10.05 -26.73 29.27
N GLY A 579 -9.32 -27.78 29.66
CA GLY A 579 -9.76 -28.72 30.69
C GLY A 579 -10.73 -29.80 30.19
N ALA A 580 -11.55 -30.35 31.09
CA ALA A 580 -12.47 -31.43 30.76
C ALA A 580 -13.74 -30.92 30.04
N GLY A 581 -14.31 -31.75 29.16
CA GLY A 581 -15.57 -31.43 28.46
C GLY A 581 -15.40 -30.76 27.10
N VAL A 582 -14.20 -30.86 26.51
CA VAL A 582 -13.91 -30.34 25.16
C VAL A 582 -14.57 -31.19 24.09
N GLU A 583 -15.27 -30.54 23.17
CA GLU A 583 -15.93 -31.19 22.04
C GLU A 583 -15.36 -30.68 20.71
N LEU A 584 -14.75 -31.55 19.92
CA LEU A 584 -14.31 -31.21 18.57
C LEU A 584 -15.51 -30.93 17.64
N ILE A 585 -15.52 -29.79 16.96
CA ILE A 585 -16.48 -29.50 15.89
C ILE A 585 -16.01 -30.23 14.63
N ASN A 586 -16.59 -31.40 14.37
CA ASN A 586 -16.23 -32.27 13.25
C ASN A 586 -17.46 -32.84 12.52
N GLY A 587 -17.20 -33.71 11.54
CA GLY A 587 -18.21 -34.39 10.74
C GLY A 587 -19.01 -33.40 9.91
N ALA A 588 -20.33 -33.57 9.89
CA ALA A 588 -21.23 -32.73 9.13
C ALA A 588 -21.14 -31.24 9.52
N ARG A 589 -20.91 -30.94 10.81
CA ARG A 589 -20.85 -29.55 11.32
C ARG A 589 -19.75 -28.72 10.67
N THR A 590 -18.61 -29.33 10.30
CA THR A 590 -17.53 -28.60 9.64
C THR A 590 -17.95 -28.05 8.28
N TYR A 591 -18.81 -28.77 7.54
CA TYR A 591 -19.24 -28.35 6.20
C TYR A 591 -20.16 -27.12 6.21
N ARG A 592 -20.63 -26.66 7.38
CA ARG A 592 -21.42 -25.43 7.49
C ARG A 592 -20.66 -24.18 7.06
N VAL A 593 -19.32 -24.20 7.07
CA VAL A 593 -18.50 -23.08 6.55
C VAL A 593 -18.77 -22.80 5.07
N LEU A 594 -19.28 -23.78 4.32
CA LEU A 594 -19.68 -23.66 2.93
C LEU A 594 -21.02 -22.92 2.75
N ALA A 595 -21.80 -22.72 3.81
CA ALA A 595 -23.10 -22.08 3.73
C ALA A 595 -23.00 -20.57 3.45
N GLY A 596 -24.05 -20.03 2.81
CA GLY A 596 -24.16 -18.61 2.47
C GLY A 596 -23.19 -18.17 1.37
N LEU A 597 -22.64 -19.12 0.61
CA LEU A 597 -21.83 -18.84 -0.58
C LEU A 597 -22.65 -19.09 -1.84
N ASP A 598 -22.58 -18.16 -2.77
CA ASP A 598 -23.24 -18.27 -4.07
C ASP A 598 -22.37 -19.06 -5.06
N ARG A 599 -23.02 -19.81 -5.94
CA ARG A 599 -22.40 -20.64 -7.00
C ARG A 599 -21.23 -21.49 -6.50
N LEU A 600 -21.50 -22.28 -5.46
CA LEU A 600 -20.54 -23.25 -4.95
C LEU A 600 -20.22 -24.31 -6.01
N ILE A 601 -18.97 -24.31 -6.47
CA ILE A 601 -18.43 -25.31 -7.39
C ILE A 601 -17.38 -26.11 -6.62
N PRO A 602 -17.59 -27.42 -6.41
CA PRO A 602 -16.59 -28.27 -5.78
C PRO A 602 -15.38 -28.44 -6.72
N THR A 603 -14.18 -28.32 -6.17
CA THR A 603 -12.90 -28.40 -6.90
C THR A 603 -12.08 -29.63 -6.50
N ASN A 604 -12.28 -30.13 -5.29
CA ASN A 604 -11.67 -31.36 -4.80
C ASN A 604 -12.60 -32.02 -3.77
N VAL A 605 -12.80 -33.33 -3.88
CA VAL A 605 -13.52 -34.13 -2.90
C VAL A 605 -12.76 -35.40 -2.58
N GLY A 606 -12.48 -35.63 -1.30
CA GLY A 606 -11.97 -36.91 -0.83
C GLY A 606 -13.09 -37.82 -0.37
N LEU A 607 -13.12 -39.06 -0.83
CA LEU A 607 -14.04 -40.11 -0.40
C LEU A 607 -13.32 -41.18 0.42
N LYS A 608 -14.02 -41.71 1.42
CA LYS A 608 -13.60 -42.87 2.19
C LYS A 608 -14.62 -43.98 2.03
N ASP A 609 -14.17 -45.14 1.56
CA ASP A 609 -15.00 -46.31 1.34
C ASP A 609 -14.94 -47.22 2.58
N SER A 610 -16.11 -47.48 3.16
CA SER A 610 -16.25 -48.31 4.36
C SER A 610 -16.24 -49.82 4.08
N ARG A 611 -16.41 -50.23 2.82
CA ARG A 611 -16.52 -51.64 2.38
C ARG A 611 -15.28 -52.12 1.60
N ALA A 612 -14.49 -51.21 1.05
CA ALA A 612 -13.27 -51.56 0.33
C ALA A 612 -12.11 -51.98 1.26
N TYR A 613 -11.56 -53.19 1.02
CA TYR A 613 -10.42 -53.70 1.80
C TYR A 613 -9.06 -53.16 1.34
N PHE A 614 -8.90 -52.85 0.04
CA PHE A 614 -7.60 -52.48 -0.56
C PHE A 614 -7.45 -50.97 -0.85
N THR A 615 -8.51 -50.29 -1.32
CA THR A 615 -8.52 -48.84 -1.61
C THR A 615 -9.55 -48.14 -0.73
N ARG A 616 -9.14 -47.76 0.49
CA ARG A 616 -10.03 -47.16 1.49
C ARG A 616 -10.24 -45.65 1.32
N PHE A 617 -9.40 -44.98 0.56
CA PHE A 617 -9.45 -43.54 0.34
C PHE A 617 -9.21 -43.24 -1.14
N THR A 618 -10.05 -42.38 -1.71
CA THR A 618 -9.94 -41.89 -3.07
C THR A 618 -10.07 -40.37 -3.05
N MET A 619 -9.24 -39.66 -3.80
CA MET A 619 -9.32 -38.20 -3.95
C MET A 619 -9.68 -37.88 -5.39
N HIS A 620 -10.73 -37.11 -5.57
CA HIS A 620 -11.20 -36.63 -6.87
C HIS A 620 -10.87 -35.14 -6.98
N VAL A 621 -10.06 -34.77 -7.97
CA VAL A 621 -9.55 -33.38 -8.13
C VAL A 621 -9.89 -32.89 -9.53
N GLY A 622 -10.28 -31.63 -9.65
CA GLY A 622 -10.49 -31.00 -10.95
C GLY A 622 -11.62 -31.68 -11.74
N SER A 623 -11.27 -32.32 -12.84
CA SER A 623 -12.24 -32.93 -13.76
C SER A 623 -13.06 -34.07 -13.17
N ASP A 624 -12.55 -34.76 -12.15
CA ASP A 624 -13.12 -36.03 -11.69
C ASP A 624 -14.04 -35.85 -10.46
N VAL A 625 -14.29 -34.60 -10.06
CA VAL A 625 -15.05 -34.26 -8.85
C VAL A 625 -16.49 -34.78 -8.88
N SER A 626 -17.08 -34.92 -10.06
CA SER A 626 -18.43 -35.48 -10.26
C SER A 626 -18.58 -36.90 -9.71
N GLU A 627 -17.53 -37.74 -9.82
CA GLU A 627 -17.50 -39.09 -9.24
C GLU A 627 -17.59 -39.08 -7.70
N GLY A 628 -17.24 -37.95 -7.09
CA GLY A 628 -17.31 -37.69 -5.65
C GLY A 628 -18.73 -37.56 -5.09
N PHE A 629 -19.72 -37.31 -5.96
CA PHE A 629 -21.12 -37.04 -5.61
C PHE A 629 -22.11 -38.00 -6.28
N ASP A 630 -21.62 -39.05 -6.93
CA ASP A 630 -22.47 -40.05 -7.58
C ASP A 630 -23.31 -40.85 -6.56
N THR A 631 -24.63 -40.84 -6.75
CA THR A 631 -25.62 -41.59 -5.96
C THR A 631 -25.39 -43.11 -5.93
N ALA A 632 -24.63 -43.67 -6.88
CA ALA A 632 -24.25 -45.09 -6.86
C ALA A 632 -23.26 -45.46 -5.71
N GLN A 633 -22.75 -44.48 -4.96
CA GLN A 633 -21.71 -44.66 -3.95
C GLN A 633 -22.21 -44.53 -2.49
N GLU A 634 -23.42 -44.99 -2.16
CA GLU A 634 -24.04 -44.92 -0.80
C GLU A 634 -23.17 -45.44 0.37
N HIS A 635 -22.12 -46.21 0.10
CA HIS A 635 -21.20 -46.80 1.09
C HIS A 635 -19.92 -45.97 1.34
N LYS A 636 -19.75 -44.86 0.62
CA LYS A 636 -18.60 -43.94 0.75
C LYS A 636 -19.01 -42.64 1.42
N SER A 637 -18.15 -42.12 2.30
CA SER A 637 -18.36 -40.86 3.03
C SER A 637 -17.37 -39.78 2.59
N GLN A 638 -17.82 -38.53 2.41
CA GLN A 638 -16.92 -37.40 2.12
C GLN A 638 -16.02 -37.09 3.33
N THR A 639 -14.72 -37.09 3.10
CA THR A 639 -13.66 -36.79 4.08
C THR A 639 -13.27 -35.32 4.08
N HIS A 640 -13.24 -34.69 2.92
CA HIS A 640 -13.03 -33.26 2.75
C HIS A 640 -13.63 -32.78 1.43
N ILE A 641 -14.05 -31.53 1.42
CA ILE A 641 -14.62 -30.83 0.27
C ILE A 641 -13.88 -29.50 0.17
N ALA A 642 -13.29 -29.24 -0.99
CA ALA A 642 -12.82 -27.92 -1.40
C ALA A 642 -13.81 -27.37 -2.42
N ALA A 643 -14.25 -26.13 -2.25
CA ALA A 643 -15.16 -25.46 -3.17
C ALA A 643 -14.70 -24.02 -3.42
N SER A 644 -14.99 -23.55 -4.63
CA SER A 644 -14.95 -22.14 -4.99
C SER A 644 -16.37 -21.59 -5.09
N GLY A 645 -16.54 -20.29 -4.88
CA GLY A 645 -17.83 -19.61 -5.01
C GLY A 645 -17.67 -18.12 -4.82
N PHE A 646 -18.78 -17.45 -4.50
CA PHE A 646 -18.82 -16.02 -4.23
C PHE A 646 -19.40 -15.75 -2.83
N ASP A 647 -18.75 -14.88 -2.07
CA ASP A 647 -19.25 -14.33 -0.81
C ASP A 647 -19.46 -12.83 -1.01
N GLN A 648 -20.71 -12.36 -1.08
CA GLN A 648 -21.03 -10.95 -1.35
C GLN A 648 -20.31 -10.40 -2.61
N GLY A 649 -20.25 -11.22 -3.67
CA GLY A 649 -19.60 -10.89 -4.95
C GLY A 649 -18.06 -10.97 -4.93
N GLU A 650 -17.44 -11.30 -3.79
CA GLU A 650 -16.01 -11.60 -3.74
C GLU A 650 -15.78 -13.08 -4.04
N SER A 651 -14.83 -13.38 -4.93
CA SER A 651 -14.46 -14.77 -5.20
C SER A 651 -13.75 -15.37 -4.00
N VAL A 652 -14.30 -16.46 -3.47
CA VAL A 652 -13.75 -17.17 -2.32
C VAL A 652 -13.47 -18.62 -2.66
N ALA A 653 -12.43 -19.15 -2.03
CA ALA A 653 -12.15 -20.58 -2.01
C ALA A 653 -12.09 -21.03 -0.55
N ILE A 654 -12.83 -22.08 -0.24
CA ILE A 654 -12.93 -22.61 1.12
C ILE A 654 -12.96 -24.14 1.08
N CYS A 655 -12.33 -24.72 2.08
CA CYS A 655 -12.19 -26.15 2.25
C CYS A 655 -12.63 -26.55 3.64
N ALA A 656 -13.30 -27.67 3.75
CA ALA A 656 -13.73 -28.25 5.01
C ALA A 656 -13.47 -29.75 5.01
N ALA A 657 -13.00 -30.28 6.14
CA ALA A 657 -12.78 -31.70 6.36
C ALA A 657 -13.67 -32.23 7.48
N ALA A 658 -14.17 -33.46 7.31
CA ALA A 658 -14.90 -34.19 8.33
C ALA A 658 -14.07 -34.41 9.61
N SER A 659 -12.73 -34.27 9.54
CA SER A 659 -11.86 -34.28 10.72
C SER A 659 -11.98 -33.03 11.61
N GLY A 660 -12.70 -31.99 11.17
CA GLY A 660 -12.90 -30.73 11.90
C GLY A 660 -12.03 -29.56 11.41
N ARG A 661 -11.11 -29.81 10.47
CA ARG A 661 -10.29 -28.75 9.88
C ARG A 661 -11.05 -28.02 8.78
N PHE A 662 -10.95 -26.70 8.76
CA PHE A 662 -11.43 -25.84 7.67
C PHE A 662 -10.35 -24.82 7.31
N TRP A 663 -10.22 -24.49 6.02
CA TRP A 663 -9.17 -23.61 5.54
C TRP A 663 -9.51 -22.93 4.21
N SER A 664 -8.79 -21.86 3.89
CA SER A 664 -8.76 -21.18 2.61
C SER A 664 -7.32 -21.19 2.07
N PRO A 665 -7.09 -21.19 0.74
CA PRO A 665 -5.74 -21.15 0.17
C PRO A 665 -4.97 -19.84 0.45
N THR A 666 -5.63 -18.81 1.00
CA THR A 666 -5.03 -17.51 1.32
C THR A 666 -4.20 -17.53 2.60
N THR A 667 -3.24 -16.62 2.69
CA THR A 667 -2.49 -16.33 3.93
C THR A 667 -3.12 -15.14 4.63
N ALA A 668 -3.21 -15.17 5.96
CA ALA A 668 -3.64 -14.01 6.74
C ALA A 668 -2.51 -12.96 6.80
N PRO A 669 -2.81 -11.67 6.59
CA PRO A 669 -1.81 -10.60 6.65
C PRO A 669 -1.37 -10.25 8.09
N SER A 670 -2.10 -10.72 9.11
CA SER A 670 -1.77 -10.58 10.53
C SER A 670 -2.52 -11.62 11.37
N LEU A 671 -2.13 -11.81 12.63
CA LEU A 671 -2.90 -12.63 13.58
C LEU A 671 -4.33 -12.09 13.78
N LYS A 672 -4.50 -10.77 13.87
CA LYS A 672 -5.84 -10.13 13.98
C LYS A 672 -6.74 -10.48 12.79
N ALA A 673 -6.22 -10.43 11.56
CA ALA A 673 -7.00 -10.81 10.38
C ALA A 673 -7.40 -12.30 10.40
N TRP A 674 -6.57 -13.16 10.99
CA TRP A 674 -6.88 -14.57 11.19
C TRP A 674 -7.98 -14.78 12.24
N THR A 675 -7.97 -14.06 13.36
CA THR A 675 -9.04 -14.16 14.39
C THR A 675 -10.39 -13.68 13.85
N GLU A 676 -10.42 -12.55 13.12
CA GLU A 676 -11.64 -12.04 12.46
C GLU A 676 -12.20 -13.05 11.44
N TRP A 677 -11.32 -13.76 10.73
CA TRP A 677 -11.74 -14.84 9.84
C TRP A 677 -12.35 -16.01 10.62
N CYS A 678 -11.72 -16.41 11.72
CA CYS A 678 -12.27 -17.44 12.62
C CYS A 678 -13.66 -17.07 13.15
N ASP A 679 -13.91 -15.82 13.53
CA ASP A 679 -15.23 -15.36 14.00
C ASP A 679 -16.34 -15.54 12.95
N ARG A 680 -16.02 -15.20 11.70
CA ARG A 680 -16.95 -15.40 10.56
C ARG A 680 -17.26 -16.87 10.35
N GLN A 681 -16.26 -17.74 10.40
CA GLN A 681 -16.47 -19.19 10.25
C GLN A 681 -17.19 -19.79 11.47
N GLY A 682 -16.85 -19.32 12.68
CA GLY A 682 -17.48 -19.71 13.93
C GLY A 682 -18.99 -19.52 13.93
N THR A 683 -19.44 -18.38 13.43
CA THR A 683 -20.87 -18.08 13.28
C THR A 683 -21.57 -19.15 12.43
N LYS A 684 -20.97 -19.57 11.32
CA LYS A 684 -21.51 -20.64 10.46
C LYS A 684 -21.43 -22.03 11.13
N LEU A 685 -20.32 -22.36 11.76
CA LEU A 685 -20.11 -23.66 12.42
C LEU A 685 -21.15 -23.92 13.52
N LEU A 686 -21.49 -22.90 14.29
CA LEU A 686 -22.40 -22.99 15.43
C LEU A 686 -23.88 -22.91 15.04
N ASP A 687 -24.20 -22.34 13.88
CA ASP A 687 -25.57 -22.17 13.42
C ASP A 687 -26.23 -23.51 13.08
N SER A 688 -27.15 -23.94 13.93
CA SER A 688 -27.93 -25.17 13.74
C SER A 688 -29.04 -25.06 12.71
N SER A 689 -29.39 -23.85 12.26
CA SER A 689 -30.43 -23.62 11.25
C SER A 689 -29.94 -23.91 9.83
N ILE A 690 -28.61 -23.96 9.61
CA ILE A 690 -28.02 -24.31 8.31
C ILE A 690 -28.36 -25.75 7.94
N ASN A 691 -29.13 -25.92 6.87
CA ASN A 691 -29.45 -27.21 6.27
C ASN A 691 -28.37 -27.61 5.26
N LEU A 692 -27.52 -28.56 5.64
CA LEU A 692 -26.44 -29.05 4.78
C LEU A 692 -26.94 -29.77 3.53
N GLY A 693 -28.15 -30.35 3.56
CA GLY A 693 -28.79 -30.90 2.37
C GLY A 693 -28.99 -29.82 1.32
N GLN A 694 -29.53 -28.67 1.71
CA GLN A 694 -29.70 -27.52 0.80
C GLN A 694 -28.36 -26.95 0.30
N VAL A 695 -27.31 -26.96 1.13
CA VAL A 695 -25.97 -26.53 0.71
C VAL A 695 -25.39 -27.49 -0.34
N PHE A 696 -25.50 -28.80 -0.12
CA PHE A 696 -25.00 -29.79 -1.07
C PHE A 696 -25.85 -29.88 -2.34
N ASP A 697 -27.17 -29.76 -2.24
CA ASP A 697 -28.08 -29.67 -3.39
C ASP A 697 -27.79 -28.42 -4.23
N GLY A 698 -27.29 -27.36 -3.60
CA GLY A 698 -26.85 -26.13 -4.26
C GLY A 698 -25.48 -26.21 -4.94
N PHE A 699 -24.74 -27.31 -4.80
CA PHE A 699 -23.47 -27.48 -5.52
C PHE A 699 -23.70 -27.59 -7.02
N ILE A 700 -22.92 -26.82 -7.77
CA ILE A 700 -22.88 -26.91 -9.22
C ILE A 700 -21.75 -27.88 -9.57
N ILE A 701 -22.11 -29.15 -9.73
CA ILE A 701 -21.15 -30.21 -10.07
C ILE A 701 -20.74 -30.03 -11.54
N PRO A 702 -19.45 -29.84 -11.86
CA PRO A 702 -19.00 -29.74 -13.25
C PRO A 702 -19.25 -31.04 -14.01
N GLU A 703 -19.88 -30.95 -15.17
CA GLU A 703 -20.23 -32.09 -16.02
C GLU A 703 -19.22 -32.27 -17.17
N ASP A 704 -18.83 -33.51 -17.46
CA ASP A 704 -18.12 -33.84 -18.70
C ASP A 704 -19.04 -33.67 -19.90
N LEU A 705 -18.57 -32.91 -20.88
CA LEU A 705 -19.22 -32.88 -22.18
C LEU A 705 -18.91 -34.16 -22.93
N THR A 706 -19.94 -34.84 -23.43
CA THR A 706 -19.85 -35.97 -24.38
C THR A 706 -20.39 -35.59 -25.76
N GLU A 707 -21.15 -34.51 -25.82
CA GLU A 707 -21.67 -33.86 -27.02
C GLU A 707 -21.89 -32.37 -26.74
N ARG A 708 -22.22 -31.59 -27.77
CA ARG A 708 -22.60 -30.18 -27.58
C ARG A 708 -23.93 -30.10 -26.81
N PRO A 709 -24.00 -29.33 -25.71
CA PRO A 709 -25.26 -29.07 -25.03
C PRO A 709 -26.26 -28.33 -25.94
N PRO A 710 -27.55 -28.70 -25.94
CA PRO A 710 -28.57 -28.12 -26.82
C PRO A 710 -29.05 -26.75 -26.31
N HIS A 711 -28.11 -25.83 -26.09
CA HIS A 711 -28.35 -24.50 -25.51
C HIS A 711 -27.78 -23.40 -26.41
N VAL A 712 -28.46 -22.26 -26.41
CA VAL A 712 -28.02 -21.07 -27.14
C VAL A 712 -26.74 -20.51 -26.52
N LEU A 713 -25.76 -20.18 -27.37
CA LEU A 713 -24.55 -19.46 -26.97
C LEU A 713 -24.87 -17.96 -26.83
N LEU A 714 -24.72 -17.42 -25.63
CA LEU A 714 -24.95 -16.00 -25.35
C LEU A 714 -23.68 -15.16 -25.51
N GLY A 715 -22.51 -15.74 -25.24
CA GLY A 715 -21.26 -15.00 -25.33
C GLY A 715 -20.02 -15.87 -25.16
N VAL A 716 -18.91 -15.35 -25.65
CA VAL A 716 -17.57 -15.94 -25.48
C VAL A 716 -16.68 -14.93 -24.77
N GLN A 717 -15.78 -15.41 -23.91
CA GLN A 717 -14.92 -14.55 -23.12
C GLN A 717 -13.52 -15.17 -22.93
N TRP A 718 -12.49 -14.32 -22.95
CA TRP A 718 -11.14 -14.73 -22.56
C TRP A 718 -11.11 -15.20 -21.10
N PRO A 719 -10.37 -16.28 -20.78
CA PRO A 719 -10.25 -16.74 -19.41
C PRO A 719 -9.58 -15.65 -18.54
N TRP A 720 -9.98 -15.56 -17.27
CA TRP A 720 -9.61 -14.43 -16.37
C TRP A 720 -8.09 -14.20 -16.27
N GLN A 721 -7.31 -15.27 -16.40
CA GLN A 721 -5.85 -15.31 -16.38
C GLN A 721 -5.21 -14.38 -17.44
N VAL A 722 -5.90 -14.14 -18.56
CA VAL A 722 -5.48 -13.19 -19.61
C VAL A 722 -5.46 -11.75 -19.08
N TYR A 723 -6.38 -11.39 -18.20
CA TYR A 723 -6.49 -10.04 -17.62
C TYR A 723 -5.58 -9.82 -16.40
N THR A 724 -5.29 -10.88 -15.64
CA THR A 724 -4.45 -10.79 -14.42
C THR A 724 -2.94 -10.75 -14.70
N GLY A 725 -2.52 -10.79 -15.97
CA GLY A 725 -1.13 -10.50 -16.35
C GLY A 725 -0.16 -11.68 -16.19
N ALA A 726 -0.52 -12.87 -16.67
CA ALA A 726 0.41 -13.97 -16.82
C ALA A 726 1.54 -13.61 -17.83
N ARG A 727 2.56 -12.89 -17.33
CA ARG A 727 3.94 -12.63 -17.80
C ARG A 727 4.27 -12.33 -19.27
N ASP A 728 3.36 -12.50 -20.21
CA ASP A 728 3.55 -12.16 -21.62
C ASP A 728 2.45 -11.21 -22.08
N ARG A 729 2.83 -10.01 -22.53
CA ARG A 729 1.94 -9.16 -23.31
C ARG A 729 1.70 -9.84 -24.67
N LEU A 730 0.69 -10.70 -24.72
CA LEU A 730 0.30 -11.41 -25.93
C LEU A 730 -0.29 -10.43 -26.95
N THR A 731 0.16 -10.57 -28.19
CA THR A 731 -0.39 -9.85 -29.34
C THR A 731 -0.94 -10.82 -30.35
N VAL A 732 -2.15 -10.56 -30.83
CA VAL A 732 -2.82 -11.30 -31.91
C VAL A 732 -2.69 -10.48 -33.19
N THR A 733 -2.20 -11.12 -34.24
CA THR A 733 -1.94 -10.52 -35.55
C THR A 733 -2.78 -11.21 -36.61
N TYR A 734 -3.52 -10.41 -37.38
CA TYR A 734 -4.25 -10.86 -38.56
C TYR A 734 -4.17 -9.76 -39.62
N ASP A 735 -4.01 -10.15 -40.89
CA ASP A 735 -3.87 -9.23 -42.03
C ASP A 735 -2.85 -8.08 -41.78
N GLN A 736 -1.65 -8.45 -41.30
CA GLN A 736 -0.54 -7.54 -40.95
C GLN A 736 -0.83 -6.51 -39.84
N ARG A 737 -1.97 -6.61 -39.15
CA ARG A 737 -2.35 -5.71 -38.03
C ARG A 737 -2.36 -6.47 -36.72
N SER A 738 -1.65 -5.93 -35.73
CA SER A 738 -1.49 -6.56 -34.42
C SER A 738 -2.22 -5.79 -33.31
N TYR A 739 -2.95 -6.52 -32.48
CA TYR A 739 -3.65 -6.02 -31.30
C TYR A 739 -3.18 -6.75 -30.05
N ALA A 740 -3.21 -6.08 -28.89
CA ALA A 740 -3.09 -6.80 -27.62
C ALA A 740 -4.26 -7.79 -27.51
N ILE A 741 -4.04 -8.99 -26.98
CA ILE A 741 -5.10 -10.00 -26.87
C ILE A 741 -6.33 -9.50 -26.10
N THR A 742 -6.11 -8.63 -25.10
CA THR A 742 -7.16 -7.99 -24.30
C THR A 742 -7.99 -6.96 -25.08
N ASP A 743 -7.48 -6.48 -26.22
CA ASP A 743 -8.17 -5.53 -27.11
C ASP A 743 -8.89 -6.29 -28.27
N VAL A 744 -8.88 -7.62 -28.27
CA VAL A 744 -9.63 -8.48 -29.21
C VAL A 744 -10.90 -8.96 -28.54
N ASP A 745 -12.05 -8.72 -29.15
CA ASP A 745 -13.36 -9.09 -28.62
C ASP A 745 -13.91 -10.37 -29.28
N PHE A 746 -15.02 -10.88 -28.74
CA PHE A 746 -15.79 -11.96 -29.32
C PHE A 746 -17.20 -11.50 -29.68
N GLU A 747 -17.63 -11.88 -30.88
CA GLU A 747 -18.99 -11.73 -31.41
C GLU A 747 -19.58 -13.12 -31.65
N VAL A 748 -20.82 -13.37 -31.19
CA VAL A 748 -21.52 -14.63 -31.49
C VAL A 748 -22.12 -14.56 -32.89
N ASP A 749 -21.77 -15.52 -33.75
CA ASP A 749 -22.21 -15.54 -35.16
C ASP A 749 -23.57 -16.24 -35.34
N ASP A 750 -23.88 -17.21 -34.47
CA ASP A 750 -25.07 -18.04 -34.56
C ASP A 750 -25.64 -18.38 -33.18
N TYR A 751 -26.95 -18.25 -33.07
CA TYR A 751 -27.73 -18.51 -31.85
C TYR A 751 -28.55 -19.81 -31.97
N SER A 752 -28.20 -20.71 -32.90
CA SER A 752 -28.80 -22.05 -32.96
C SER A 752 -28.44 -22.84 -31.69
N PRO A 753 -29.38 -23.58 -31.08
CA PRO A 753 -29.06 -24.45 -29.95
C PRO A 753 -28.28 -25.71 -30.37
N THR A 754 -28.19 -26.02 -31.67
CA THR A 754 -27.51 -27.22 -32.21
C THR A 754 -26.48 -26.86 -33.29
N GLY A 755 -25.59 -27.80 -33.64
CA GLY A 755 -24.49 -27.60 -34.61
C GLY A 755 -23.15 -27.26 -33.93
N PRO A 756 -22.15 -26.68 -34.60
CA PRO A 756 -20.97 -26.10 -33.94
C PRO A 756 -21.29 -24.74 -33.30
N PHE A 757 -20.60 -24.36 -32.23
CA PHE A 757 -20.66 -23.00 -31.71
C PHE A 757 -19.93 -22.06 -32.67
N LEU A 758 -20.63 -21.09 -33.25
CA LEU A 758 -20.04 -20.17 -34.22
C LEU A 758 -19.86 -18.79 -33.58
N PHE A 759 -18.65 -18.26 -33.66
CA PHE A 759 -18.30 -16.94 -33.14
C PHE A 759 -17.12 -16.37 -33.91
N SER A 760 -16.91 -15.07 -33.82
CA SER A 760 -15.78 -14.40 -34.47
C SER A 760 -14.94 -13.63 -33.45
N LEU A 761 -13.63 -13.64 -33.65
CA LEU A 761 -12.74 -12.70 -32.97
C LEU A 761 -12.73 -11.39 -33.74
N THR A 762 -13.04 -10.29 -33.07
CA THR A 762 -13.24 -8.99 -33.72
C THR A 762 -12.33 -7.92 -33.13
N THR A 763 -11.88 -7.04 -34.00
CA THR A 763 -11.29 -5.75 -33.67
C THR A 763 -11.93 -4.69 -34.55
N LYS A 764 -11.52 -3.43 -34.42
CA LYS A 764 -11.96 -2.37 -35.35
C LYS A 764 -11.52 -2.61 -36.80
N ASP A 765 -10.49 -3.43 -37.02
CA ASP A 765 -9.81 -3.55 -38.31
C ASP A 765 -10.07 -4.88 -39.02
N TRP A 766 -10.37 -5.94 -38.26
CA TRP A 766 -10.55 -7.27 -38.79
C TRP A 766 -11.51 -8.11 -37.96
N ARG A 767 -12.05 -9.15 -38.61
CA ARG A 767 -12.96 -10.15 -38.05
C ARG A 767 -12.49 -11.52 -38.52
N VAL A 768 -12.22 -12.42 -37.58
CA VAL A 768 -11.74 -13.78 -37.87
C VAL A 768 -12.80 -14.78 -37.40
N PRO A 769 -13.55 -15.41 -38.32
CA PRO A 769 -14.59 -16.36 -37.96
C PRO A 769 -14.00 -17.68 -37.45
N TYR A 770 -14.57 -18.17 -36.37
CA TYR A 770 -14.17 -19.38 -35.66
C TYR A 770 -15.37 -20.29 -35.42
N GLN A 771 -15.07 -21.56 -35.17
CA GLN A 771 -16.05 -22.52 -34.70
C GLN A 771 -15.46 -23.35 -33.55
N ALA A 772 -16.30 -23.68 -32.58
CA ALA A 772 -16.00 -24.69 -31.58
C ALA A 772 -16.95 -25.89 -31.74
N SER A 773 -16.36 -27.05 -32.01
CA SER A 773 -17.09 -28.31 -32.20
C SER A 773 -16.66 -29.29 -31.13
N TYR A 774 -17.61 -30.10 -30.66
CA TYR A 774 -17.27 -31.23 -29.81
C TYR A 774 -16.71 -32.37 -30.67
N GLU A 775 -15.56 -32.92 -30.27
CA GLU A 775 -14.91 -34.09 -30.87
C GLU A 775 -14.55 -35.12 -29.79
N ASP A 776 -14.02 -36.28 -30.17
CA ASP A 776 -13.78 -37.42 -29.25
C ASP A 776 -12.97 -37.10 -27.98
N GLN A 777 -12.19 -36.01 -27.99
CA GLN A 777 -11.36 -35.55 -26.85
C GLN A 777 -11.83 -34.21 -26.24
N GLY A 778 -13.05 -33.77 -26.54
CA GLY A 778 -13.65 -32.55 -26.02
C GLY A 778 -13.83 -31.45 -27.05
N LEU A 779 -13.98 -30.22 -26.58
CA LEU A 779 -14.26 -29.06 -27.42
C LEU A 779 -12.99 -28.59 -28.17
N VAL A 780 -13.08 -28.54 -29.50
CA VAL A 780 -11.99 -28.14 -30.39
C VAL A 780 -12.35 -26.86 -31.15
N TYR A 781 -11.44 -25.89 -31.09
CA TYR A 781 -11.57 -24.57 -31.70
C TYR A 781 -10.80 -24.51 -33.03
N ARG A 782 -11.46 -24.11 -34.12
CA ARG A 782 -10.82 -23.94 -35.44
C ARG A 782 -11.28 -22.66 -36.14
N PRO A 783 -10.38 -21.98 -36.88
CA PRO A 783 -10.78 -20.92 -37.79
C PRO A 783 -11.63 -21.52 -38.91
N ARG A 784 -12.61 -20.78 -39.39
CA ARG A 784 -13.43 -21.19 -40.55
C ARG A 784 -12.73 -20.88 -41.88
N ASP A 785 -11.87 -19.87 -41.88
CA ASP A 785 -11.10 -19.41 -43.02
C ASP A 785 -9.59 -19.36 -42.69
N THR A 786 -8.98 -18.18 -42.73
CA THR A 786 -7.55 -17.97 -42.40
C THR A 786 -7.38 -17.72 -40.91
N ASP A 787 -6.37 -18.35 -40.30
CA ASP A 787 -6.09 -18.17 -38.88
C ASP A 787 -5.36 -16.84 -38.58
N ALA A 788 -5.58 -16.32 -37.37
CA ALA A 788 -4.74 -15.31 -36.76
C ALA A 788 -3.50 -15.96 -36.12
N VAL A 789 -2.51 -15.13 -35.80
CA VAL A 789 -1.25 -15.56 -35.18
C VAL A 789 -1.09 -14.87 -33.84
N VAL A 790 -0.76 -15.63 -32.79
CA VAL A 790 -0.49 -15.08 -31.46
C VAL A 790 1.00 -15.19 -31.12
N ALA A 791 1.54 -14.14 -30.50
CA ALA A 791 2.93 -14.10 -30.06
C ALA A 791 3.08 -13.34 -28.73
N SER A 792 4.01 -13.77 -27.88
CA SER A 792 4.44 -13.04 -26.69
C SER A 792 5.33 -11.84 -27.05
N ARG A 793 5.47 -10.85 -26.17
CA ARG A 793 6.49 -9.79 -26.34
C ARG A 793 7.85 -10.25 -25.80
N GLY A 794 8.80 -10.51 -26.69
CA GLY A 794 10.20 -10.76 -26.31
C GLY A 794 11.08 -11.15 -27.50
N PRO A 795 12.42 -11.04 -27.36
CA PRO A 795 13.37 -11.36 -28.45
C PRO A 795 13.34 -12.82 -28.89
N ASN A 796 12.81 -13.73 -28.06
CA ASN A 796 12.64 -15.16 -28.35
C ASN A 796 11.18 -15.57 -28.62
N ALA A 797 10.27 -14.61 -28.82
CA ALA A 797 8.86 -14.92 -29.03
C ALA A 797 8.67 -15.65 -30.37
N GLN A 798 8.20 -16.90 -30.29
CA GLN A 798 7.81 -17.66 -31.48
C GLN A 798 6.32 -17.43 -31.76
N PRO A 799 5.97 -16.85 -32.92
CA PRO A 799 4.57 -16.75 -33.33
C PRO A 799 4.00 -18.14 -33.57
N LYS A 800 2.77 -18.37 -33.10
CA LYS A 800 2.03 -19.62 -33.32
C LYS A 800 0.60 -19.36 -33.78
N PRO A 801 -0.05 -20.30 -34.49
CA PRO A 801 -1.45 -20.17 -34.86
C PRO A 801 -2.32 -19.91 -33.63
N LEU A 802 -3.29 -19.00 -33.75
CA LEU A 802 -4.19 -18.68 -32.65
C LEU A 802 -5.03 -19.90 -32.25
N ALA A 803 -5.40 -20.75 -33.21
CA ALA A 803 -6.13 -21.98 -32.92
C ALA A 803 -5.38 -22.90 -31.95
N GLU A 804 -4.06 -23.04 -32.12
CA GLU A 804 -3.22 -23.84 -31.21
C GLU A 804 -3.26 -23.27 -29.78
N TRP A 805 -3.19 -21.94 -29.67
CA TRP A 805 -3.26 -21.26 -28.38
C TRP A 805 -4.63 -21.37 -27.73
N LEU A 806 -5.73 -21.20 -28.49
CA LEU A 806 -7.11 -21.32 -28.00
C LEU A 806 -7.43 -22.73 -27.50
N ASN A 807 -6.94 -23.77 -28.17
CA ASN A 807 -7.16 -25.14 -27.70
C ASN A 807 -6.37 -25.47 -26.42
N THR A 808 -5.30 -24.72 -26.14
CA THR A 808 -4.52 -24.81 -24.88
C THR A 808 -5.10 -23.91 -23.79
N ASN A 809 -5.70 -22.77 -24.15
CA ASN A 809 -6.24 -21.75 -23.26
C ASN A 809 -7.67 -21.45 -23.70
N LYS A 810 -8.59 -22.39 -23.41
CA LYS A 810 -9.95 -22.35 -23.94
C LYS A 810 -10.70 -21.13 -23.36
N PRO A 811 -11.47 -20.41 -24.19
CA PRO A 811 -12.34 -19.36 -23.70
C PRO A 811 -13.54 -19.93 -22.94
N ASP A 812 -14.10 -19.10 -22.07
CA ASP A 812 -15.36 -19.35 -21.38
C ASP A 812 -16.53 -19.15 -22.38
N LEU A 813 -17.45 -20.13 -22.46
CA LEU A 813 -18.66 -20.06 -23.29
C LEU A 813 -19.91 -19.94 -22.42
N PHE A 814 -20.54 -18.78 -22.44
CA PHE A 814 -21.78 -18.52 -21.71
C PHE A 814 -22.97 -19.03 -22.52
N LEU A 815 -23.75 -19.92 -21.91
CA LEU A 815 -24.94 -20.50 -22.50
C LEU A 815 -26.19 -19.96 -21.81
N GLU A 816 -27.33 -20.06 -22.49
CA GLU A 816 -28.59 -19.60 -21.92
C GLU A 816 -28.93 -20.30 -20.60
N GLY A 817 -29.60 -19.55 -19.72
CA GLY A 817 -30.12 -20.12 -18.49
C GLY A 817 -29.07 -20.41 -17.44
N ASP A 818 -28.14 -19.48 -17.24
CA ASP A 818 -27.14 -19.50 -16.17
C ASP A 818 -26.09 -20.63 -16.30
N ARG A 819 -25.81 -21.04 -17.54
CA ARG A 819 -24.85 -22.11 -17.86
C ARG A 819 -23.56 -21.54 -18.42
N LEU A 820 -22.47 -22.26 -18.19
CA LEU A 820 -21.14 -21.89 -18.67
C LEU A 820 -20.37 -23.15 -19.05
N ILE A 821 -19.63 -23.14 -20.15
CA ILE A 821 -18.53 -24.09 -20.37
C ILE A 821 -17.24 -23.36 -20.01
N ASP A 822 -16.49 -23.89 -19.05
CA ASP A 822 -15.28 -23.26 -18.51
C ASP A 822 -14.02 -23.50 -19.37
N ASP A 823 -12.90 -22.92 -18.94
CA ASP A 823 -11.58 -23.06 -19.57
C ASP A 823 -11.03 -24.50 -19.61
N ASN A 824 -11.61 -25.41 -18.81
CA ASN A 824 -11.29 -26.85 -18.84
C ASN A 824 -12.20 -27.62 -19.82
N GLY A 825 -13.23 -26.98 -20.38
CA GLY A 825 -14.21 -27.59 -21.27
C GLY A 825 -15.31 -28.37 -20.53
N LYS A 826 -15.53 -28.09 -19.24
CA LYS A 826 -16.59 -28.69 -18.43
C LYS A 826 -17.83 -27.82 -18.45
N LEU A 827 -19.00 -28.46 -18.43
CA LEU A 827 -20.27 -27.75 -18.32
C LEU A 827 -20.59 -27.46 -16.85
N ILE A 828 -20.67 -26.18 -16.52
CA ILE A 828 -21.18 -25.65 -15.26
C ILE A 828 -22.67 -25.41 -15.44
N ASN A 829 -23.48 -26.33 -14.89
CA ASN A 829 -24.94 -26.35 -15.04
C ASN A 829 -25.62 -26.32 -13.66
N PRO A 830 -26.05 -25.13 -13.19
CA PRO A 830 -26.68 -25.02 -11.89
C PRO A 830 -27.98 -25.84 -11.78
N ASN A 831 -28.11 -26.55 -10.66
CA ASN A 831 -29.28 -27.39 -10.38
C ASN A 831 -30.31 -26.64 -9.53
N TYR A 832 -31.12 -25.78 -10.17
CA TYR A 832 -32.26 -25.13 -9.53
C TYR A 832 -33.44 -24.99 -10.48
N GLU A 833 -34.64 -24.90 -9.91
CA GLU A 833 -35.86 -24.62 -10.69
C GLU A 833 -35.86 -23.15 -11.13
N ARG A 834 -35.58 -22.91 -12.41
CA ARG A 834 -35.64 -21.57 -13.01
C ARG A 834 -37.08 -21.11 -13.13
N ARG A 835 -37.40 -20.00 -12.46
CA ARG A 835 -38.66 -19.29 -12.63
C ARG A 835 -38.50 -18.15 -13.62
N PRO A 836 -39.54 -17.81 -14.41
CA PRO A 836 -39.51 -16.63 -15.27
C PRO A 836 -39.19 -15.37 -14.47
N PHE A 837 -38.43 -14.45 -15.07
CA PHE A 837 -38.13 -13.15 -14.47
C PHE A 837 -39.42 -12.42 -14.08
N ASP A 838 -39.44 -11.82 -12.89
CA ASP A 838 -40.62 -11.13 -12.38
C ASP A 838 -40.90 -9.88 -13.24
N VAL A 839 -42.07 -9.86 -13.88
CA VAL A 839 -42.51 -8.76 -14.74
C VAL A 839 -42.59 -7.44 -13.95
N ALA A 840 -42.83 -7.49 -12.64
CA ALA A 840 -42.84 -6.31 -11.78
C ALA A 840 -41.46 -5.65 -11.63
N LEU A 841 -40.38 -6.36 -11.94
CA LEU A 841 -39.00 -5.84 -11.93
C LEU A 841 -38.58 -5.24 -13.28
N LEU A 842 -39.40 -5.38 -14.33
CA LEU A 842 -39.18 -4.66 -15.59
C LEU A 842 -39.46 -3.18 -15.40
N THR A 843 -38.58 -2.33 -15.93
CA THR A 843 -38.73 -0.87 -15.85
C THR A 843 -39.11 -0.29 -17.22
N PRO A 844 -40.41 -0.05 -17.47
CA PRO A 844 -40.86 0.42 -18.76
C PRO A 844 -40.59 1.93 -18.96
N LEU A 845 -39.92 2.26 -20.06
CA LEU A 845 -39.59 3.64 -20.47
C LEU A 845 -40.42 4.08 -21.69
N ASP A 846 -40.51 5.41 -21.89
CA ASP A 846 -41.10 6.01 -23.08
C ASP A 846 -40.02 6.34 -24.10
N TRP A 847 -39.90 5.52 -25.14
CA TRP A 847 -38.85 5.63 -26.15
C TRP A 847 -39.21 6.59 -27.30
N ALA A 848 -40.11 7.55 -27.07
CA ALA A 848 -40.51 8.52 -28.07
C ALA A 848 -39.31 9.31 -28.63
N GLY A 849 -39.15 9.30 -29.95
CA GLY A 849 -38.05 9.99 -30.64
C GLY A 849 -36.75 9.19 -30.75
N VAL A 850 -36.71 7.94 -30.25
CA VAL A 850 -35.56 7.04 -30.38
C VAL A 850 -35.73 6.13 -31.59
N ASP A 851 -34.71 6.06 -32.45
CA ASP A 851 -34.62 5.10 -33.55
C ASP A 851 -34.03 3.80 -33.02
N PHE A 852 -34.85 2.74 -32.97
CA PHE A 852 -34.44 1.45 -32.40
C PHE A 852 -33.32 0.78 -33.19
N THR A 853 -33.05 1.23 -34.43
CA THR A 853 -31.95 0.70 -35.25
C THR A 853 -30.59 1.34 -34.94
N LYS A 854 -30.58 2.41 -34.13
CA LYS A 854 -29.37 3.14 -33.73
C LYS A 854 -29.00 2.84 -32.28
N GLU A 855 -28.07 1.92 -32.09
CA GLU A 855 -27.52 1.55 -30.77
C GLU A 855 -26.68 2.68 -30.17
N SER A 856 -25.52 2.92 -30.78
CA SER A 856 -24.49 3.84 -30.31
C SER A 856 -24.81 5.30 -30.63
N GLN A 857 -24.49 6.19 -29.69
CA GLN A 857 -24.53 7.63 -29.88
C GLN A 857 -23.36 8.16 -30.74
N ARG A 858 -22.29 7.37 -30.90
CA ARG A 858 -21.05 7.75 -31.61
C ARG A 858 -20.41 9.05 -31.08
N ALA A 859 -19.30 9.46 -31.69
CA ALA A 859 -18.63 10.71 -31.36
C ALA A 859 -19.51 11.95 -31.62
N GLU A 860 -20.45 11.85 -32.57
CA GLU A 860 -21.38 12.94 -32.91
C GLU A 860 -22.52 13.12 -31.90
N ARG A 861 -22.69 12.21 -30.92
CA ARG A 861 -23.78 12.22 -29.92
C ARG A 861 -25.17 12.24 -30.58
N LEU A 862 -25.44 11.24 -31.40
CA LEU A 862 -26.72 11.02 -32.08
C LEU A 862 -27.86 10.97 -31.07
N VAL A 863 -28.66 12.04 -31.00
CA VAL A 863 -29.69 12.24 -29.97
C VAL A 863 -30.87 11.26 -30.07
N ASP A 864 -31.02 10.61 -31.22
CA ASP A 864 -32.05 9.61 -31.49
C ASP A 864 -31.56 8.17 -31.29
N SER A 865 -30.33 7.96 -30.78
CA SER A 865 -29.84 6.62 -30.44
C SER A 865 -30.31 6.14 -29.07
N ILE A 866 -30.31 4.81 -28.90
CA ILE A 866 -30.68 4.14 -27.64
C ILE A 866 -29.71 4.55 -26.53
N GLN A 867 -28.40 4.49 -26.79
CA GLN A 867 -27.37 4.83 -25.81
C GLN A 867 -27.47 6.29 -25.36
N TYR A 868 -27.73 7.24 -26.28
CA TYR A 868 -27.90 8.65 -25.91
C TYR A 868 -29.13 8.85 -25.03
N TYR A 869 -30.26 8.25 -25.38
CA TYR A 869 -31.49 8.31 -24.60
C TYR A 869 -31.29 7.75 -23.19
N ILE A 870 -30.62 6.60 -23.04
CA ILE A 870 -30.32 6.00 -21.74
C ILE A 870 -29.35 6.86 -20.93
N SER A 871 -28.30 7.41 -21.55
CA SER A 871 -27.41 8.38 -20.88
C SER A 871 -28.19 9.60 -20.38
N ALA A 872 -29.11 10.15 -21.18
CA ALA A 872 -30.00 11.24 -20.76
C ALA A 872 -30.94 10.84 -19.60
N HIS A 873 -31.53 9.65 -19.68
CA HIS A 873 -32.40 9.12 -18.63
C HIS A 873 -31.66 8.96 -17.30
N LEU A 874 -30.50 8.31 -17.31
CA LEU A 874 -29.67 8.09 -16.12
C LEU A 874 -29.24 9.41 -15.47
N ARG A 875 -28.85 10.41 -16.27
CA ARG A 875 -28.53 11.76 -15.77
C ARG A 875 -29.71 12.48 -15.13
N ALA A 876 -30.93 12.17 -15.55
CA ALA A 876 -32.14 12.78 -15.02
C ALA A 876 -32.66 12.08 -13.75
N THR A 877 -32.44 10.77 -13.62
CA THR A 877 -32.96 9.95 -12.51
C THR A 877 -31.94 9.63 -11.43
N GLY A 878 -30.64 9.80 -11.70
CA GLY A 878 -29.55 9.52 -10.77
C GLY A 878 -28.49 10.61 -10.74
N SER A 879 -27.55 10.46 -9.79
CA SER A 879 -26.36 11.31 -9.68
C SER A 879 -25.10 10.48 -9.93
N PHE A 880 -24.28 10.94 -10.87
CA PHE A 880 -23.00 10.32 -11.22
C PHE A 880 -21.86 11.30 -10.96
N ASP A 881 -20.78 10.81 -10.37
CA ASP A 881 -19.52 11.55 -10.37
C ASP A 881 -18.87 11.50 -11.74
N VAL A 882 -18.93 10.32 -12.37
CA VAL A 882 -18.49 10.06 -13.74
C VAL A 882 -19.53 9.21 -14.47
N LEU A 883 -19.87 9.60 -15.69
CA LEU A 883 -20.60 8.77 -16.65
C LEU A 883 -19.82 8.80 -17.96
N ILE A 884 -19.36 7.64 -18.41
CA ILE A 884 -18.48 7.52 -19.59
C ILE A 884 -19.13 6.69 -20.70
N ASP A 885 -18.99 7.17 -21.93
CA ASP A 885 -19.19 6.42 -23.17
C ASP A 885 -17.99 5.48 -23.37
N ASP A 886 -18.19 4.20 -23.10
CA ASP A 886 -17.16 3.17 -23.21
C ASP A 886 -17.37 2.25 -24.44
N ASP A 887 -18.31 2.61 -25.33
CA ASP A 887 -18.71 1.86 -26.52
C ASP A 887 -17.53 1.47 -27.44
N GLY A 888 -17.52 0.19 -27.84
CA GLY A 888 -16.67 -0.39 -28.88
C GLY A 888 -15.81 -1.57 -28.41
N ALA A 889 -15.17 -2.28 -29.34
CA ALA A 889 -14.46 -3.54 -29.08
C ALA A 889 -13.63 -3.55 -27.77
N GLY A 890 -13.89 -4.54 -26.91
CA GLY A 890 -13.24 -4.71 -25.61
C GLY A 890 -13.67 -3.68 -24.55
N GLU A 891 -14.92 -3.23 -24.60
CA GLU A 891 -15.56 -2.39 -23.58
C GLU A 891 -15.83 -3.14 -22.26
N ALA A 892 -16.05 -2.38 -21.19
CA ALA A 892 -16.67 -2.91 -19.98
C ALA A 892 -18.20 -2.98 -20.11
N ALA A 893 -18.81 -1.94 -20.68
CA ALA A 893 -20.22 -1.82 -21.04
C ALA A 893 -20.39 -0.64 -22.00
N ASP A 894 -21.54 -0.47 -22.66
CA ASP A 894 -21.79 0.67 -23.55
C ASP A 894 -21.71 2.01 -22.81
N LEU A 895 -22.25 2.07 -21.59
CA LEU A 895 -22.05 3.19 -20.67
C LEU A 895 -21.61 2.68 -19.31
N VAL A 896 -20.67 3.39 -18.68
CA VAL A 896 -20.23 3.10 -17.32
C VAL A 896 -20.43 4.31 -16.41
N GLY A 897 -21.26 4.15 -15.39
CA GLY A 897 -21.51 5.14 -14.35
C GLY A 897 -20.73 4.82 -13.08
N LEU A 898 -20.12 5.83 -12.46
CA LEU A 898 -19.41 5.72 -11.19
C LEU A 898 -19.89 6.79 -10.22
N THR A 899 -20.21 6.38 -9.00
CA THR A 899 -20.62 7.27 -7.91
C THR A 899 -19.95 6.86 -6.61
N VAL A 900 -19.37 7.81 -5.89
CA VAL A 900 -18.79 7.60 -4.56
C VAL A 900 -19.80 8.03 -3.49
N ASP A 901 -20.32 7.07 -2.73
CA ASP A 901 -21.30 7.28 -1.66
C ASP A 901 -20.72 6.83 -0.32
N GLY A 902 -20.12 7.76 0.42
CA GLY A 902 -19.47 7.48 1.71
C GLY A 902 -18.31 6.51 1.57
N ARG A 903 -18.50 5.26 2.02
CA ARG A 903 -17.50 4.17 1.89
C ARG A 903 -17.78 3.25 0.70
N HIS A 904 -18.78 3.54 -0.11
CA HIS A 904 -19.18 2.71 -1.25
C HIS A 904 -18.77 3.33 -2.58
N LEU A 905 -18.45 2.46 -3.54
CA LEU A 905 -18.30 2.83 -4.95
C LEU A 905 -19.39 2.12 -5.74
N ASP A 906 -20.41 2.87 -6.16
CA ASP A 906 -21.45 2.36 -7.06
C ASP A 906 -20.93 2.35 -8.49
N VAL A 907 -20.93 1.17 -9.11
CA VAL A 907 -20.50 0.92 -10.47
C VAL A 907 -21.72 0.49 -11.29
N THR A 908 -22.18 1.35 -12.18
CA THR A 908 -23.31 1.05 -13.08
C THR A 908 -22.77 0.63 -14.44
N LEU A 909 -23.01 -0.61 -14.85
CA LEU A 909 -22.66 -1.13 -16.16
C LEU A 909 -23.92 -1.22 -17.02
N VAL A 910 -23.98 -0.45 -18.11
CA VAL A 910 -25.16 -0.33 -18.96
C VAL A 910 -24.89 -0.96 -20.30
N HIS A 911 -25.72 -1.94 -20.67
CA HIS A 911 -25.66 -2.63 -21.95
C HIS A 911 -26.85 -2.26 -22.82
N CYS A 912 -26.61 -1.66 -23.98
CA CYS A 912 -27.62 -1.21 -24.93
C CYS A 912 -27.61 -2.12 -26.16
N LYS A 913 -28.79 -2.45 -26.69
CA LYS A 913 -28.85 -3.17 -27.97
C LYS A 913 -29.94 -2.66 -28.90
N TYR A 914 -29.58 -2.47 -30.18
CA TYR A 914 -30.55 -2.13 -31.22
C TYR A 914 -31.60 -3.24 -31.43
N SER A 915 -32.73 -2.87 -32.01
CA SER A 915 -33.78 -3.78 -32.47
C SER A 915 -34.15 -3.46 -33.92
N LYS A 916 -34.29 -4.49 -34.77
CA LYS A 916 -34.42 -4.32 -36.23
C LYS A 916 -35.82 -3.86 -36.70
N GLU A 917 -36.83 -3.80 -35.83
CA GLU A 917 -38.22 -3.38 -36.11
C GLU A 917 -38.91 -2.86 -34.82
N SER A 918 -40.19 -2.45 -34.88
CA SER A 918 -41.01 -2.06 -33.71
C SER A 918 -41.05 -3.12 -32.61
N ALA A 919 -41.21 -2.69 -31.34
CA ALA A 919 -41.21 -3.55 -30.15
C ALA A 919 -42.06 -4.82 -30.30
N GLY A 920 -41.56 -5.96 -29.80
CA GLY A 920 -42.20 -7.26 -29.99
C GLY A 920 -41.60 -8.40 -29.16
N LYS A 921 -41.95 -9.65 -29.50
CA LYS A 921 -41.61 -10.86 -28.71
C LYS A 921 -40.31 -11.57 -29.14
N ARG A 922 -39.39 -10.86 -29.80
CA ARG A 922 -38.18 -11.48 -30.35
C ARG A 922 -37.18 -11.78 -29.23
N VAL A 923 -36.96 -13.05 -28.97
CA VAL A 923 -35.94 -13.51 -28.00
C VAL A 923 -34.52 -13.20 -28.50
N LYS A 924 -34.32 -13.20 -29.82
CA LYS A 924 -33.03 -12.86 -30.44
C LYS A 924 -32.50 -11.47 -30.05
N ASP A 925 -33.39 -10.52 -29.81
CA ASP A 925 -33.03 -9.16 -29.40
C ASP A 925 -32.44 -9.14 -27.96
N LEU A 926 -32.66 -10.21 -27.17
CA LEU A 926 -32.17 -10.32 -25.80
C LEU A 926 -30.90 -11.18 -25.65
N TYR A 927 -30.60 -12.09 -26.59
CA TYR A 927 -29.44 -12.98 -26.43
C TYR A 927 -28.13 -12.21 -26.26
N GLU A 928 -27.89 -11.22 -27.12
CA GLU A 928 -26.64 -10.45 -27.13
C GLU A 928 -26.51 -9.56 -25.89
N VAL A 929 -27.57 -8.83 -25.52
CA VAL A 929 -27.54 -7.91 -24.36
C VAL A 929 -27.43 -8.68 -23.03
N CYS A 930 -28.09 -9.85 -22.91
CA CYS A 930 -27.89 -10.75 -21.78
C CYS A 930 -26.46 -11.30 -21.76
N GLY A 931 -25.90 -11.64 -22.93
CA GLY A 931 -24.50 -12.05 -23.10
C GLY A 931 -23.51 -10.96 -22.66
N GLN A 932 -23.74 -9.71 -23.01
CA GLN A 932 -22.93 -8.56 -22.56
C GLN A 932 -23.02 -8.41 -21.03
N ALA A 933 -24.22 -8.49 -20.46
CA ALA A 933 -24.42 -8.36 -19.02
C ALA A 933 -23.69 -9.45 -18.20
N VAL A 934 -23.79 -10.72 -18.60
CA VAL A 934 -23.07 -11.81 -17.89
C VAL A 934 -21.56 -11.69 -18.05
N ARG A 935 -21.07 -11.23 -19.21
CA ARG A 935 -19.63 -10.97 -19.43
C ARG A 935 -19.13 -9.78 -18.61
N GLY A 936 -19.96 -8.75 -18.41
CA GLY A 936 -19.65 -7.55 -17.64
C GLY A 936 -19.44 -7.84 -16.15
N ALA A 937 -20.12 -8.87 -15.61
CA ALA A 937 -19.98 -9.30 -14.22
C ALA A 937 -18.53 -9.64 -13.80
N LYS A 938 -17.66 -10.01 -14.75
CA LYS A 938 -16.23 -10.25 -14.50
C LYS A 938 -15.55 -9.07 -13.80
N TRP A 939 -16.01 -7.84 -14.02
CA TRP A 939 -15.36 -6.64 -13.48
C TRP A 939 -15.50 -6.51 -11.98
N ARG A 940 -16.42 -7.25 -11.35
CA ARG A 940 -16.45 -7.42 -9.89
C ARG A 940 -15.28 -8.26 -9.37
N ARG A 941 -14.72 -9.15 -10.20
CA ARG A 941 -13.65 -10.08 -9.80
C ARG A 941 -12.36 -9.30 -9.52
N GLY A 942 -11.89 -9.41 -8.29
CA GLY A 942 -10.63 -8.81 -7.86
C GLY A 942 -10.70 -7.29 -7.63
N PRO A 943 -9.53 -6.62 -7.55
CA PRO A 943 -9.47 -5.21 -7.16
C PRO A 943 -10.07 -4.24 -8.20
N MET A 944 -10.91 -3.30 -7.75
CA MET A 944 -11.58 -2.29 -8.62
C MET A 944 -10.65 -1.43 -9.47
N ARG A 945 -9.38 -1.30 -9.07
CA ARG A 945 -8.34 -0.63 -9.88
C ARG A 945 -8.23 -1.21 -11.30
N HIS A 946 -8.57 -2.48 -11.52
CA HIS A 946 -8.49 -3.10 -12.85
C HIS A 946 -9.53 -2.51 -13.81
N LEU A 947 -10.80 -2.43 -13.39
CA LEU A 947 -11.86 -1.76 -14.15
C LEU A 947 -11.53 -0.28 -14.36
N LEU A 948 -11.14 0.44 -13.30
CA LEU A 948 -10.89 1.87 -13.38
C LEU A 948 -9.67 2.23 -14.25
N ALA A 949 -8.65 1.37 -14.28
CA ALA A 949 -7.52 1.51 -15.20
C ALA A 949 -7.96 1.23 -16.65
N HIS A 950 -8.77 0.20 -16.85
CA HIS A 950 -9.32 -0.13 -18.17
C HIS A 950 -10.11 1.03 -18.77
N LEU A 951 -11.04 1.62 -18.00
CA LEU A 951 -11.84 2.78 -18.42
C LEU A 951 -10.96 3.98 -18.75
N HIS A 952 -9.93 4.25 -17.94
CA HIS A 952 -9.02 5.36 -18.18
C HIS A 952 -8.26 5.20 -19.51
N ASP A 953 -7.67 4.02 -19.74
CA ASP A 953 -6.91 3.73 -20.95
C ASP A 953 -7.80 3.83 -22.19
N ARG A 954 -9.05 3.38 -22.10
CA ARG A 954 -10.04 3.49 -23.18
C ARG A 954 -10.47 4.94 -23.42
N ALA A 955 -10.71 5.72 -22.37
CA ALA A 955 -11.07 7.14 -22.50
C ALA A 955 -9.99 7.95 -23.23
N VAL A 956 -8.71 7.68 -22.93
CA VAL A 956 -7.57 8.30 -23.61
C VAL A 956 -7.54 7.90 -25.08
N LYS A 957 -7.66 6.60 -25.39
CA LYS A 957 -7.71 6.09 -26.76
C LYS A 957 -8.90 6.68 -27.55
N TYR A 958 -10.07 6.82 -26.93
CA TYR A 958 -11.26 7.42 -27.54
C TYR A 958 -10.99 8.87 -27.94
N THR A 959 -10.49 9.68 -27.00
CA THR A 959 -10.19 11.11 -27.21
C THR A 959 -9.18 11.30 -28.34
N GLN A 960 -8.14 10.47 -28.40
CA GLN A 960 -7.13 10.50 -29.45
C GLN A 960 -7.69 10.16 -30.84
N ARG A 961 -8.62 9.20 -30.93
CA ARG A 961 -9.22 8.78 -32.21
C ARG A 961 -10.26 9.78 -32.73
N ASN A 962 -10.96 10.45 -31.81
CA ASN A 962 -12.09 11.33 -32.13
C ASN A 962 -11.71 12.81 -32.07
N ASN A 963 -10.48 13.17 -32.48
CA ASN A 963 -9.99 14.55 -32.58
C ASN A 963 -10.23 15.41 -31.33
N GLY A 964 -10.06 14.84 -30.13
CA GLY A 964 -10.23 15.56 -28.86
C GLY A 964 -11.65 15.57 -28.30
N ILE A 965 -12.61 14.89 -28.93
CA ILE A 965 -13.96 14.73 -28.37
C ILE A 965 -13.91 13.90 -27.09
N SER A 966 -14.54 14.42 -26.03
CA SER A 966 -14.61 13.78 -24.72
C SER A 966 -15.58 12.58 -24.72
N PRO A 967 -15.18 11.42 -24.19
CA PRO A 967 -16.09 10.30 -23.94
C PRO A 967 -17.00 10.52 -22.72
N TYR A 968 -16.69 11.49 -21.85
CA TYR A 968 -17.44 11.72 -20.62
C TYR A 968 -18.76 12.47 -20.87
N ASP A 969 -19.88 11.85 -20.49
CA ASP A 969 -21.21 12.48 -20.43
C ASP A 969 -21.43 13.25 -19.13
N VAL A 970 -20.80 12.79 -18.04
CA VAL A 970 -20.73 13.47 -16.75
C VAL A 970 -19.31 13.32 -16.20
N GLY A 971 -18.80 14.40 -15.62
CA GLY A 971 -17.44 14.42 -15.09
C GLY A 971 -16.37 14.50 -16.17
N ASP A 972 -15.15 14.10 -15.82
CA ASP A 972 -13.99 14.17 -16.69
C ASP A 972 -12.91 13.14 -16.27
N ALA A 973 -11.80 13.13 -16.99
CA ALA A 973 -10.66 12.28 -16.68
C ALA A 973 -10.07 12.53 -15.29
N ARG A 974 -10.17 13.76 -14.75
CA ARG A 974 -9.69 14.11 -13.41
C ARG A 974 -10.56 13.44 -12.35
N LYS A 975 -11.89 13.44 -12.51
CA LYS A 975 -12.82 12.74 -11.63
C LYS A 975 -12.68 11.22 -11.69
N LEU A 976 -12.52 10.63 -12.88
CA LEU A 976 -12.27 9.19 -12.98
C LEU A 976 -10.98 8.80 -12.25
N PHE A 977 -9.94 9.61 -12.41
CA PHE A 977 -8.71 9.47 -11.65
C PHE A 977 -8.93 9.68 -10.13
N ALA A 978 -9.82 10.61 -9.75
CA ALA A 978 -10.20 10.88 -8.37
C ALA A 978 -10.84 9.65 -7.67
N ILE A 979 -11.69 8.93 -8.40
CA ILE A 979 -12.30 7.70 -7.92
C ILE A 979 -11.26 6.58 -7.85
N ARG A 980 -10.41 6.45 -8.88
CA ARG A 980 -9.39 5.39 -8.97
C ARG A 980 -8.45 5.33 -7.78
N GLU A 981 -7.95 6.45 -7.27
CA GLU A 981 -7.02 6.38 -6.13
C GLU A 981 -7.71 6.08 -4.79
N GLN A 982 -9.01 6.39 -4.67
CA GLN A 982 -9.78 6.08 -3.45
C GLN A 982 -10.33 4.66 -3.46
N ALA A 983 -10.37 3.99 -4.61
CA ALA A 983 -11.01 2.69 -4.80
C ALA A 983 -10.57 1.56 -3.84
N HIS A 984 -9.37 1.64 -3.26
CA HIS A 984 -8.89 0.65 -2.26
C HIS A 984 -9.53 0.82 -0.88
N MET A 985 -10.12 1.98 -0.59
CA MET A 985 -10.86 2.28 0.65
C MET A 985 -12.37 2.15 0.46
N LEU A 986 -12.83 1.93 -0.77
CA LEU A 986 -14.25 1.87 -1.11
C LEU A 986 -14.70 0.42 -1.31
N THR A 987 -15.87 0.09 -0.79
CA THR A 987 -16.54 -1.18 -1.03
C THR A 987 -17.40 -1.08 -2.31
N PRO A 988 -17.12 -1.85 -3.36
CA PRO A 988 -17.85 -1.74 -4.62
C PRO A 988 -19.27 -2.31 -4.51
N ARG A 989 -20.24 -1.64 -5.13
CA ARG A 989 -21.60 -2.13 -5.39
C ARG A 989 -21.87 -2.06 -6.89
N PHE A 990 -22.29 -3.16 -7.50
CA PHE A 990 -22.51 -3.23 -8.94
C PHE A 990 -24.00 -3.11 -9.27
N HIS A 991 -24.30 -2.37 -10.33
CA HIS A 991 -25.62 -2.21 -10.89
C HIS A 991 -25.54 -2.54 -12.37
N THR A 992 -26.06 -3.69 -12.77
CA THR A 992 -26.07 -4.11 -14.17
C THR A 992 -27.40 -3.69 -14.79
N VAL A 993 -27.33 -2.90 -15.85
CA VAL A 993 -28.50 -2.38 -16.56
C VAL A 993 -28.47 -2.95 -17.97
N ILE A 994 -29.59 -3.50 -18.42
CA ILE A 994 -29.82 -3.79 -19.83
C ILE A 994 -30.90 -2.86 -20.38
N ALA A 995 -30.67 -2.32 -21.57
CA ALA A 995 -31.58 -1.43 -22.26
C ALA A 995 -31.94 -2.02 -23.63
N GLN A 996 -33.15 -2.57 -23.72
CA GLN A 996 -33.65 -3.20 -24.94
C GLN A 996 -35.06 -2.68 -25.27
N PRO A 997 -35.18 -1.63 -26.12
CA PRO A 997 -36.48 -1.08 -26.51
C PRO A 997 -37.36 -2.07 -27.28
N GLY A 998 -36.76 -3.10 -27.89
CA GLY A 998 -37.47 -4.19 -28.56
C GLY A 998 -38.31 -5.06 -27.62
N LEU A 999 -37.98 -5.11 -26.32
CA LEU A 999 -38.75 -5.84 -25.31
C LEU A 999 -39.93 -4.99 -24.85
N GLN A 1000 -41.13 -5.56 -24.82
CA GLN A 1000 -42.33 -4.89 -24.31
C GLN A 1000 -42.77 -5.51 -22.98
N ALA A 1001 -42.85 -4.73 -21.90
CA ALA A 1001 -43.15 -5.22 -20.55
C ALA A 1001 -44.48 -5.98 -20.48
N SER A 1002 -45.53 -5.39 -21.06
CA SER A 1002 -46.89 -5.95 -21.07
C SER A 1002 -47.05 -7.20 -21.97
N GLN A 1003 -46.10 -7.47 -22.86
CA GLN A 1003 -46.17 -8.58 -23.82
C GLN A 1003 -44.99 -9.56 -23.75
N ALA A 1004 -44.14 -9.45 -22.71
CA ALA A 1004 -42.97 -10.28 -22.55
C ALA A 1004 -43.34 -11.78 -22.59
N SER A 1005 -42.70 -12.54 -23.47
CA SER A 1005 -42.94 -13.99 -23.57
C SER A 1005 -42.26 -14.74 -22.42
N ASN A 1006 -42.75 -15.93 -22.10
CA ASN A 1006 -42.13 -16.78 -21.08
C ASN A 1006 -40.66 -17.11 -21.41
N GLU A 1007 -40.33 -17.28 -22.69
CA GLU A 1007 -38.97 -17.53 -23.16
C GLU A 1007 -38.04 -16.32 -22.92
N GLN A 1008 -38.52 -15.10 -23.21
CA GLN A 1008 -37.78 -13.86 -22.91
C GLN A 1008 -37.53 -13.73 -21.40
N LEU A 1009 -38.55 -13.99 -20.57
CA LEU A 1009 -38.44 -13.90 -19.11
C LEU A 1009 -37.51 -14.98 -18.52
N LEU A 1010 -37.49 -16.19 -19.08
CA LEU A 1010 -36.56 -17.24 -18.63
C LEU A 1010 -35.10 -16.93 -18.99
N LEU A 1011 -34.86 -16.32 -20.16
CA LEU A 1011 -33.53 -15.86 -20.55
C LEU A 1011 -33.04 -14.75 -19.61
N LEU A 1012 -33.89 -13.76 -19.32
CA LEU A 1012 -33.59 -12.68 -18.36
C LEU A 1012 -33.29 -13.23 -16.97
N ALA A 1013 -34.08 -14.19 -16.48
CA ALA A 1013 -33.87 -14.81 -15.19
C ALA A 1013 -32.51 -15.51 -15.09
N GLY A 1014 -32.04 -16.14 -16.18
CA GLY A 1014 -30.72 -16.76 -16.21
C GLY A 1014 -29.59 -15.73 -16.13
N ALA A 1015 -29.70 -14.62 -16.86
CA ALA A 1015 -28.71 -13.54 -16.82
C ALA A 1015 -28.69 -12.84 -15.45
N ASP A 1016 -29.87 -12.51 -14.92
CA ASP A 1016 -30.07 -11.93 -13.59
C ASP A 1016 -29.43 -12.80 -12.50
N LYS A 1017 -29.75 -14.10 -12.48
CA LYS A 1017 -29.19 -15.03 -11.48
C LYS A 1017 -27.66 -15.06 -11.54
N TYR A 1018 -27.09 -15.20 -12.73
CA TYR A 1018 -25.63 -15.22 -12.89
C TYR A 1018 -25.00 -13.91 -12.37
N VAL A 1019 -25.55 -12.76 -12.77
CA VAL A 1019 -25.03 -11.44 -12.38
C VAL A 1019 -25.14 -11.23 -10.87
N ARG A 1020 -26.30 -11.50 -10.26
CA ARG A 1020 -26.49 -11.32 -8.81
C ARG A 1020 -25.53 -12.18 -8.01
N ASP A 1021 -25.40 -13.45 -8.37
CA ASP A 1021 -24.50 -14.38 -7.68
C ASP A 1021 -23.03 -13.97 -7.77
N THR A 1022 -22.61 -13.49 -8.94
CA THR A 1022 -21.19 -13.18 -9.20
C THR A 1022 -20.81 -11.77 -8.76
N THR A 1023 -21.78 -10.85 -8.67
CA THR A 1023 -21.52 -9.45 -8.37
C THR A 1023 -22.00 -8.99 -6.99
N ALA A 1024 -22.94 -9.72 -6.38
CA ALA A 1024 -23.82 -9.26 -5.30
C ALA A 1024 -24.52 -7.93 -5.61
N GLY A 1025 -24.66 -7.62 -6.90
CA GLY A 1025 -25.26 -6.40 -7.42
C GLY A 1025 -26.71 -6.59 -7.83
N ASP A 1026 -27.30 -5.51 -8.34
CA ASP A 1026 -28.65 -5.51 -8.88
C ASP A 1026 -28.66 -5.65 -10.40
N PHE A 1027 -29.80 -6.10 -10.93
CA PHE A 1027 -30.05 -6.28 -12.36
C PHE A 1027 -31.32 -5.52 -12.76
N ILE A 1028 -31.18 -4.53 -13.65
CA ILE A 1028 -32.25 -3.61 -14.06
C ILE A 1028 -32.51 -3.80 -15.55
N VAL A 1029 -33.78 -3.90 -15.92
CA VAL A 1029 -34.20 -4.08 -17.32
C VAL A 1029 -35.03 -2.89 -17.78
N TYR A 1030 -34.45 -2.02 -18.61
CA TYR A 1030 -35.17 -0.97 -19.32
C TYR A 1030 -35.77 -1.51 -20.62
N CYS A 1031 -37.08 -1.38 -20.74
CA CYS A 1031 -37.85 -1.93 -21.86
C CYS A 1031 -38.95 -0.94 -22.30
N SER A 1032 -39.68 -1.27 -23.36
CA SER A 1032 -40.87 -0.53 -23.80
C SER A 1032 -42.09 -0.84 -22.93
N ARG A 1033 -42.97 0.16 -22.75
CA ARG A 1033 -44.28 0.04 -22.07
C ARG A 1033 -45.18 -1.05 -22.68
#